data_AF-A0A9P7MYN8-F1
#
_entry.id   AF-A0A9P7MYN8-F1
#
_cell.length_a   1.000
_cell.length_b   1.000
_cell.length_c   1.000
_cell.angle_alpha   90.00
_cell.angle_beta   90.00
_cell.angle_gamma   90.00
#
_symmetry.space_group_name_H-M   'P 1'
#
loop_
_entity.id
_entity.type
_entity.pdbx_description
1 polymer ?
#
loop_
_entity_poly.entity_id
_entity_poly.type
_entity_poly.pdbx_seq_one_letter_code
_entity_poly.pdbx_strand_id
1 'polypeptide(L)'
;MPSEDIRLKLAQTHKLRDANPLDQSDEFKAFILACRHGDLPKCQEYINRGVNINGRDSFDYTPLILASLCGHFELVRLLLDSGANAERNTFQGERCIYNALNNKIRRLLLQYDFSKTSDPHVYWSSHISSLLSRTTPWTSDFTLKAGSQSFPLHKFLLASRTPFFQQKLQENSGLASWTLEDSVPLEAVSFVLRHVYLDDSPTDLVTPSAGSISFGEHDGKEEGGGEKVEKVLKGMEELSKQLGLEQGWDGEAAKDRRLARQRFLDEEERALKQLREFFTSKILANKVVVDADQASNVKWTSDDNPVFADVLLRADEPDDTYNNDDIDTVESAIVHDVPTSPNGQTTSMHANTSSDTQSSKPARRYVLYPVHKAMLIRSEYFSKMFSGDFLESQHAEHLRIITIDVSPPVLELVLTYLYIENPIIPLQHALDVLYAADMLFLDALKTKAAQAISALGNPTTITTTTTTTTTDTSPQHTPKSQQVVSPNDNPVEIEPINIYDVVHAAWDLRVRRLEEFAARYLAYHLEDYIDDPDFHDLIRESASRIKKREETDSIELLDDIRHYLSDRFRLRFPDTRLDQLMEVGDEEGGQGGEDATGTGRKDEEASVGGHGEGVAAERGRGLQSEEPDTVTEDAFASDAIHHQLLLDKIEDMLERLKLSA
;
A
#
# COMPACT_ATOMS: atom_id res chain seq x y z
N MET A 1 -29.00 -32.18 7.91
CA MET A 1 -28.37 -31.77 9.18
C MET A 1 -27.02 -31.17 8.82
N PRO A 2 -26.71 -29.92 9.17
CA PRO A 2 -25.35 -29.39 8.93
C PRO A 2 -24.33 -30.27 9.67
N SER A 3 -23.14 -30.45 9.08
CA SER A 3 -22.05 -31.21 9.71
C SER A 3 -21.69 -30.57 11.05
N GLU A 4 -21.19 -31.36 12.01
CA GLU A 4 -20.76 -30.83 13.33
C GLU A 4 -19.77 -29.66 13.19
N ASP A 5 -18.92 -29.67 12.16
CA ASP A 5 -18.01 -28.58 11.82
C ASP A 5 -18.73 -27.25 11.55
N ILE A 6 -19.84 -27.28 10.82
CA ILE A 6 -20.63 -26.07 10.53
C ILE A 6 -21.26 -25.54 11.83
N ARG A 7 -21.71 -26.43 12.72
CA ARG A 7 -22.25 -26.04 14.03
C ARG A 7 -21.17 -25.43 14.93
N LEU A 8 -19.95 -25.98 14.91
CA LEU A 8 -18.82 -25.45 15.68
C LEU A 8 -18.37 -24.08 15.15
N LYS A 9 -18.30 -23.92 13.81
CA LYS A 9 -18.00 -22.63 13.16
C LYS A 9 -19.07 -21.58 13.44
N LEU A 10 -20.36 -21.93 13.32
CA LEU A 10 -21.45 -21.02 13.69
C LEU A 10 -21.31 -20.61 15.17
N ALA A 11 -21.12 -21.58 16.08
CA ALA A 11 -20.97 -21.30 17.51
C ALA A 11 -19.78 -20.36 17.83
N GLN A 12 -18.69 -20.43 17.07
CA GLN A 12 -17.56 -19.50 17.17
C GLN A 12 -17.91 -18.09 16.65
N THR A 13 -18.73 -17.98 15.59
CA THR A 13 -19.20 -16.67 15.05
C THR A 13 -20.21 -15.93 15.95
N HIS A 14 -20.81 -16.62 16.93
CA HIS A 14 -21.71 -16.00 17.93
C HIS A 14 -20.98 -15.38 19.13
N LYS A 15 -19.65 -15.54 19.25
CA LYS A 15 -18.88 -15.02 20.38
C LYS A 15 -17.98 -13.87 19.92
N LEU A 16 -17.93 -12.79 20.72
CA LEU A 16 -16.96 -11.72 20.52
C LEU A 16 -15.53 -12.29 20.66
N ARG A 17 -14.71 -12.10 19.64
CA ARG A 17 -13.31 -12.54 19.62
C ARG A 17 -12.49 -11.68 20.59
N ASP A 18 -11.44 -12.29 21.15
CA ASP A 18 -10.43 -11.53 21.89
C ASP A 18 -9.79 -10.52 20.93
N ALA A 19 -9.76 -9.24 21.32
CA ALA A 19 -9.21 -8.17 20.49
C ALA A 19 -7.70 -8.35 20.26
N ASN A 20 -7.01 -9.06 21.15
CA ASN A 20 -5.60 -9.37 21.03
C ASN A 20 -5.36 -10.86 21.35
N PRO A 21 -5.66 -11.77 20.40
CA PRO A 21 -5.54 -13.20 20.64
C PRO A 21 -4.06 -13.59 20.81
N LEU A 22 -3.81 -14.58 21.67
CA LEU A 22 -2.50 -15.20 21.78
C LEU A 22 -2.19 -15.97 20.49
N ASP A 23 -1.20 -15.55 19.74
CA ASP A 23 -0.77 -16.20 18.49
C ASP A 23 0.58 -16.90 18.70
N GLN A 24 0.58 -18.22 18.51
CA GLN A 24 1.75 -19.08 18.69
C GLN A 24 2.25 -19.68 17.37
N SER A 25 1.70 -19.23 16.24
CA SER A 25 2.16 -19.64 14.91
C SER A 25 3.62 -19.25 14.69
N ASP A 26 4.36 -20.07 13.95
CA ASP A 26 5.78 -19.80 13.67
C ASP A 26 5.95 -18.55 12.78
N GLU A 27 4.96 -18.28 11.92
CA GLU A 27 4.91 -17.06 11.12
C GLU A 27 4.77 -15.81 12.00
N PHE A 28 3.85 -15.81 12.99
CA PHE A 28 3.71 -14.70 13.92
C PHE A 28 4.95 -14.50 14.79
N LYS A 29 5.61 -15.57 15.24
CA LYS A 29 6.89 -15.46 15.97
C LYS A 29 7.97 -14.79 15.13
N ALA A 30 8.06 -15.13 13.85
CA ALA A 30 9.00 -14.52 12.92
C ALA A 30 8.67 -13.02 12.69
N PHE A 31 7.40 -12.69 12.56
CA PHE A 31 6.93 -11.31 12.46
C PHE A 31 7.24 -10.48 13.72
N ILE A 32 7.01 -11.03 14.91
CA ILE A 32 7.35 -10.40 16.19
C ILE A 32 8.85 -10.15 16.32
N LEU A 33 9.67 -11.11 15.87
CA LEU A 33 11.12 -10.96 15.86
C LEU A 33 11.55 -9.83 14.89
N ALA A 34 10.97 -9.78 13.69
CA ALA A 34 11.20 -8.69 12.75
C ALA A 34 10.80 -7.32 13.36
N CYS A 35 9.65 -7.26 14.05
CA CYS A 35 9.20 -6.04 14.74
C CYS A 35 10.17 -5.58 15.83
N ARG A 36 10.76 -6.54 16.57
CA ARG A 36 11.76 -6.25 17.61
C ARG A 36 13.04 -5.67 17.01
N HIS A 37 13.48 -6.20 15.87
CA HIS A 37 14.66 -5.71 15.16
C HIS A 37 14.40 -4.41 14.37
N GLY A 38 13.14 -4.06 14.11
CA GLY A 38 12.79 -2.92 13.27
C GLY A 38 13.03 -3.20 11.78
N ASP A 39 13.01 -4.47 11.39
CA ASP A 39 13.18 -4.91 10.00
C ASP A 39 11.89 -4.62 9.22
N LEU A 40 11.77 -3.36 8.79
CA LEU A 40 10.58 -2.84 8.13
C LEU A 40 10.21 -3.59 6.84
N PRO A 41 11.15 -3.97 5.95
CA PRO A 41 10.86 -4.80 4.78
C PRO A 41 10.23 -6.14 5.15
N LYS A 42 10.81 -6.88 6.11
CA LYS A 42 10.21 -8.15 6.56
C LYS A 42 8.86 -7.93 7.24
N CYS A 43 8.73 -6.88 8.04
CA CYS A 43 7.44 -6.55 8.67
C CYS A 43 6.36 -6.29 7.62
N GLN A 44 6.68 -5.53 6.57
CA GLN A 44 5.78 -5.28 5.45
C GLN A 44 5.42 -6.58 4.73
N GLU A 45 6.39 -7.46 4.48
CA GLU A 45 6.15 -8.75 3.86
C GLU A 45 5.17 -9.61 4.66
N TYR A 46 5.35 -9.72 5.99
CA TYR A 46 4.44 -10.45 6.87
C TYR A 46 3.05 -9.81 6.94
N ILE A 47 2.97 -8.48 7.01
CA ILE A 47 1.69 -7.74 6.95
C ILE A 47 0.98 -8.05 5.64
N ASN A 48 1.70 -8.04 4.52
CA ASN A 48 1.15 -8.34 3.20
C ASN A 48 0.70 -9.81 3.05
N ARG A 49 1.34 -10.74 3.77
CA ARG A 49 0.91 -12.14 3.87
C ARG A 49 -0.35 -12.33 4.72
N GLY A 50 -0.79 -11.30 5.44
CA GLY A 50 -2.00 -11.32 6.25
C GLY A 50 -1.77 -11.77 7.70
N VAL A 51 -0.55 -11.59 8.24
CA VAL A 51 -0.29 -11.86 9.66
C VAL A 51 -1.18 -10.98 10.54
N ASN A 52 -1.71 -11.54 11.63
CA ASN A 52 -2.55 -10.79 12.56
C ASN A 52 -1.74 -9.74 13.34
N ILE A 53 -1.81 -8.48 12.91
CA ILE A 53 -1.10 -7.35 13.50
C ILE A 53 -1.50 -7.07 14.96
N ASN A 54 -2.69 -7.51 15.37
CA ASN A 54 -3.22 -7.33 16.72
C ASN A 54 -3.02 -8.55 17.62
N GLY A 55 -2.39 -9.61 17.12
CA GLY A 55 -2.01 -10.76 17.95
C GLY A 55 -1.05 -10.34 19.07
N ARG A 56 -1.02 -11.12 20.16
CA ARG A 56 -0.03 -10.99 21.23
C ARG A 56 0.86 -12.23 21.32
N ASP A 57 2.12 -12.01 21.68
CA ASP A 57 3.06 -13.08 21.95
C ASP A 57 2.83 -13.72 23.33
N SER A 58 3.69 -14.68 23.70
CA SER A 58 3.65 -15.35 25.01
C SER A 58 3.91 -14.44 26.21
N PHE A 59 4.34 -13.19 25.99
CA PHE A 59 4.63 -12.19 27.00
C PHE A 59 3.61 -11.04 27.01
N ASP A 60 2.48 -11.24 26.34
CA ASP A 60 1.41 -10.24 26.15
C ASP A 60 1.84 -8.98 25.39
N TYR A 61 2.90 -9.06 24.59
CA TYR A 61 3.30 -7.97 23.71
C TYR A 61 2.65 -8.11 22.34
N THR A 62 1.99 -7.03 21.91
CA THR A 62 1.58 -6.87 20.51
C THR A 62 2.75 -6.32 19.67
N PRO A 63 2.75 -6.52 18.34
CA PRO A 63 3.74 -5.94 17.43
C PRO A 63 3.94 -4.43 17.64
N LEU A 64 2.84 -3.69 17.86
CA LEU A 64 2.86 -2.25 18.08
C LEU A 64 3.55 -1.86 19.40
N ILE A 65 3.38 -2.64 20.47
CA ILE A 65 4.08 -2.39 21.73
C ILE A 65 5.58 -2.63 21.55
N LEU A 66 5.99 -3.67 20.82
CA LEU A 66 7.40 -3.96 20.56
C LEU A 66 8.05 -2.86 19.72
N ALA A 67 7.40 -2.43 18.64
CA ALA A 67 7.90 -1.34 17.81
C ALA A 67 8.09 -0.05 18.62
N SER A 68 7.12 0.26 19.51
CA SER A 68 7.18 1.44 20.39
C SER A 68 8.27 1.33 21.45
N LEU A 69 8.42 0.16 22.06
CA LEU A 69 9.44 -0.15 23.07
C LEU A 69 10.86 -0.10 22.49
N CYS A 70 11.05 -0.62 21.28
CA CYS A 70 12.33 -0.65 20.59
C CYS A 70 12.67 0.66 19.86
N GLY A 71 11.74 1.62 19.80
CA GLY A 71 12.00 2.95 19.24
C GLY A 71 11.88 3.06 17.72
N HIS A 72 11.26 2.09 17.07
CA HIS A 72 11.16 2.01 15.62
C HIS A 72 10.03 2.89 15.08
N PHE A 73 10.27 4.20 14.98
CA PHE A 73 9.24 5.20 14.62
C PHE A 73 8.51 4.87 13.31
N GLU A 74 9.22 4.54 12.24
CA GLU A 74 8.60 4.21 10.94
C GLU A 74 7.79 2.90 11.00
N LEU A 75 8.25 1.93 11.79
CA LEU A 75 7.49 0.70 12.01
C LEU A 75 6.21 0.96 12.81
N VAL A 76 6.25 1.82 13.84
CA VAL A 76 5.05 2.25 14.57
C VAL A 76 4.05 2.89 13.61
N ARG A 77 4.52 3.79 12.74
CA ARG A 77 3.68 4.41 11.72
C ARG A 77 3.08 3.38 10.77
N LEU A 78 3.91 2.46 10.26
CA LEU A 78 3.45 1.39 9.37
C LEU A 78 2.38 0.52 10.03
N LEU A 79 2.59 0.09 11.28
CA LEU A 79 1.64 -0.75 12.00
C LEU A 79 0.31 -0.03 12.23
N LEU A 80 0.34 1.26 12.60
CA LEU A 80 -0.86 2.08 12.74
C LEU A 80 -1.61 2.23 11.41
N ASP A 81 -0.88 2.57 10.34
CA ASP A 81 -1.42 2.69 8.97
C ASP A 81 -2.00 1.34 8.49
N SER A 82 -1.47 0.22 8.98
CA SER A 82 -1.91 -1.15 8.69
C SER A 82 -3.03 -1.65 9.62
N GLY A 83 -3.58 -0.81 10.49
CA GLY A 83 -4.72 -1.15 11.32
C GLY A 83 -4.40 -1.71 12.72
N ALA A 84 -3.21 -1.45 13.26
CA ALA A 84 -2.87 -1.85 14.62
C ALA A 84 -3.72 -1.09 15.67
N ASN A 85 -4.26 -1.84 16.62
CA ASN A 85 -5.08 -1.34 17.72
C ASN A 85 -4.21 -0.62 18.75
N ALA A 86 -4.30 0.70 18.83
CA ALA A 86 -3.68 1.51 19.89
C ALA A 86 -4.68 2.36 20.67
N GLU A 87 -5.92 1.87 20.82
CA GLU A 87 -6.95 2.54 21.63
C GLU A 87 -6.43 2.87 23.03
N ARG A 88 -6.40 4.16 23.37
CA ARG A 88 -5.78 4.69 24.60
C ARG A 88 -6.37 4.14 25.89
N ASN A 89 -7.63 3.71 25.85
CA ASN A 89 -8.36 3.22 27.01
C ASN A 89 -8.34 1.68 27.10
N THR A 90 -7.43 1.04 26.37
CA THR A 90 -7.23 -0.41 26.42
C THR A 90 -5.90 -0.73 27.09
N PHE A 91 -5.84 -1.90 27.74
CA PHE A 91 -4.62 -2.40 28.37
C PHE A 91 -3.41 -2.40 27.41
N GLN A 92 -3.63 -2.71 26.13
CA GLN A 92 -2.56 -2.71 25.14
C GLN A 92 -2.17 -1.30 24.67
N GLY A 93 -3.14 -0.42 24.44
CA GLY A 93 -2.86 0.97 24.03
C GLY A 93 -2.12 1.78 25.10
N GLU A 94 -2.51 1.64 26.37
CA GLU A 94 -1.80 2.28 27.49
C GLU A 94 -0.34 1.82 27.58
N ARG A 95 -0.10 0.50 27.47
CA ARG A 95 1.25 -0.08 27.46
C ARG A 95 2.07 0.41 26.28
N CYS A 96 1.46 0.57 25.11
CA CYS A 96 2.13 1.09 23.92
C CYS A 96 2.65 2.53 24.16
N ILE A 97 1.80 3.41 24.72
CA ILE A 97 2.17 4.81 25.00
C ILE A 97 3.21 4.91 26.13
N TYR A 98 3.04 4.11 27.19
CA TYR A 98 3.97 4.07 28.32
C TYR A 98 5.37 3.60 27.90
N ASN A 99 5.44 2.57 27.05
CA ASN A 99 6.69 1.99 26.57
C ASN A 99 7.30 2.74 25.38
N ALA A 100 6.73 3.85 24.91
CA ALA A 100 7.32 4.60 23.80
C ALA A 100 8.75 5.08 24.15
N LEU A 101 9.75 4.61 23.39
CA LEU A 101 11.17 4.90 23.64
C LEU A 101 11.48 6.41 23.58
N ASN A 102 10.81 7.15 22.69
CA ASN A 102 11.05 8.57 22.49
C ASN A 102 9.75 9.39 22.37
N ASN A 103 9.89 10.71 22.57
CA ASN A 103 8.77 11.65 22.51
C ASN A 103 8.12 11.72 21.12
N LYS A 104 8.87 11.42 20.04
CA LYS A 104 8.35 11.41 18.67
C LYS A 104 7.27 10.32 18.50
N ILE A 105 7.55 9.10 18.95
CA ILE A 105 6.61 7.97 18.97
C ILE A 105 5.42 8.26 19.89
N ARG A 106 5.69 8.78 21.09
CA ARG A 106 4.62 9.12 22.04
C ARG A 106 3.65 10.15 21.45
N ARG A 107 4.17 11.20 20.79
CA ARG A 107 3.32 12.20 20.11
C ARG A 107 2.54 11.58 18.96
N LEU A 108 3.15 10.72 18.15
CA LEU A 108 2.47 10.02 17.06
C LEU A 108 1.26 9.23 17.61
N LEU A 109 1.45 8.41 18.63
CA LEU A 109 0.37 7.63 19.26
C LEU A 109 -0.71 8.52 19.92
N LEU A 110 -0.32 9.67 20.47
CA LEU A 110 -1.25 10.64 21.07
C LEU A 110 -1.93 11.57 20.06
N GLN A 111 -1.44 11.68 18.84
CA GLN A 111 -2.09 12.42 17.76
C GLN A 111 -2.93 11.49 16.88
N TYR A 112 -2.60 10.20 16.86
CA TYR A 112 -3.31 9.22 16.06
C TYR A 112 -4.78 9.13 16.50
N ASP A 113 -5.65 9.22 15.51
CA ASP A 113 -7.09 9.20 15.66
C ASP A 113 -7.60 7.77 15.46
N PHE A 114 -7.71 7.01 16.55
CA PHE A 114 -8.13 5.61 16.52
C PHE A 114 -9.60 5.42 16.09
N SER A 115 -10.40 6.49 16.12
CA SER A 115 -11.75 6.45 15.52
C SER A 115 -11.69 6.34 13.99
N LYS A 116 -10.53 6.68 13.40
CA LYS A 116 -10.18 6.57 11.98
C LYS A 116 -9.21 5.42 11.69
N THR A 117 -9.00 4.48 12.61
CA THR A 117 -8.53 3.14 12.22
C THR A 117 -9.67 2.49 11.41
N SER A 118 -9.86 3.02 10.20
CA SER A 118 -10.82 2.60 9.21
C SER A 118 -10.38 1.23 8.78
N ASP A 119 -11.34 0.32 8.66
CA ASP A 119 -11.05 -0.96 8.04
C ASP A 119 -10.36 -0.69 6.66
N PRO A 120 -9.24 -1.36 6.35
CA PRO A 120 -8.47 -1.11 5.14
C PRO A 120 -9.27 -1.37 3.86
N HIS A 121 -10.39 -2.07 3.96
CA HIS A 121 -11.25 -2.47 2.85
C HIS A 121 -12.55 -1.66 2.77
N VAL A 122 -12.78 -0.67 3.64
CA VAL A 122 -14.00 0.16 3.63
C VAL A 122 -14.31 0.73 2.25
N TYR A 123 -13.32 1.23 1.51
CA TYR A 123 -13.53 1.78 0.17
C TYR A 123 -13.93 0.70 -0.85
N TRP A 124 -13.41 -0.52 -0.68
CA TRP A 124 -13.75 -1.66 -1.51
C TRP A 124 -15.15 -2.17 -1.19
N SER A 125 -15.49 -2.41 0.08
CA SER A 125 -16.82 -2.88 0.47
C SER A 125 -17.89 -1.86 0.15
N SER A 126 -17.65 -0.57 0.45
CA SER A 126 -18.56 0.52 0.06
C SER A 126 -18.80 0.58 -1.45
N HIS A 127 -17.77 0.35 -2.26
CA HIS A 127 -17.93 0.26 -3.70
C HIS A 127 -18.84 -0.92 -4.09
N ILE A 128 -18.60 -2.12 -3.55
CA ILE A 128 -19.45 -3.30 -3.80
C ILE A 128 -20.90 -3.03 -3.38
N SER A 129 -21.15 -2.45 -2.19
CA SER A 129 -22.50 -2.11 -1.73
C SER A 129 -23.19 -1.13 -2.68
N SER A 130 -22.45 -0.13 -3.15
CA SER A 130 -22.99 0.89 -4.07
C SER A 130 -23.46 0.31 -5.40
N LEU A 131 -22.90 -0.82 -5.86
CA LEU A 131 -23.31 -1.46 -7.12
C LEU A 131 -24.77 -1.90 -7.13
N LEU A 132 -25.37 -2.18 -5.96
CA LEU A 132 -26.77 -2.60 -5.86
C LEU A 132 -27.77 -1.47 -6.19
N SER A 133 -27.37 -0.21 -5.96
CA SER A 133 -28.22 0.97 -6.15
C SER A 133 -27.73 1.91 -7.26
N ARG A 134 -26.55 1.65 -7.83
CA ARG A 134 -25.93 2.49 -8.86
C ARG A 134 -26.73 2.43 -10.15
N THR A 135 -27.08 3.62 -10.66
CA THR A 135 -27.79 3.77 -11.95
C THR A 135 -26.89 4.24 -13.08
N THR A 136 -25.78 4.91 -12.74
CA THR A 136 -24.81 5.46 -13.70
C THR A 136 -23.38 5.24 -13.21
N PRO A 137 -22.49 4.67 -14.04
CA PRO A 137 -22.79 3.96 -15.29
C PRO A 137 -23.57 2.66 -15.01
N TRP A 138 -24.38 2.22 -15.97
CA TRP A 138 -25.10 0.95 -15.84
C TRP A 138 -24.16 -0.23 -16.09
N THR A 139 -23.98 -1.09 -15.09
CA THR A 139 -23.05 -2.24 -15.15
C THR A 139 -23.70 -3.60 -14.87
N SER A 140 -25.00 -3.63 -14.61
CA SER A 140 -25.71 -4.87 -14.29
C SER A 140 -25.97 -5.69 -15.56
N ASP A 141 -25.61 -6.97 -15.50
CA ASP A 141 -25.71 -7.96 -16.58
C ASP A 141 -26.67 -9.13 -16.24
N PHE A 142 -27.32 -9.06 -15.07
CA PHE A 142 -28.27 -10.06 -14.59
C PHE A 142 -29.52 -9.41 -13.98
N THR A 143 -30.67 -10.09 -14.03
CA THR A 143 -31.90 -9.64 -13.37
C THR A 143 -32.54 -10.75 -12.53
N LEU A 144 -32.68 -10.54 -11.22
CA LEU A 144 -33.48 -11.40 -10.35
C LEU A 144 -34.92 -10.86 -10.29
N LYS A 145 -35.90 -11.71 -10.59
CA LYS A 145 -37.33 -11.39 -10.51
C LYS A 145 -37.93 -12.06 -9.28
N ALA A 146 -38.56 -11.30 -8.40
CA ALA A 146 -39.29 -11.83 -7.25
C ALA A 146 -40.65 -11.12 -7.17
N GLY A 147 -41.75 -11.88 -7.32
CA GLY A 147 -43.09 -11.32 -7.45
C GLY A 147 -43.17 -10.23 -8.52
N SER A 148 -43.52 -9.00 -8.11
CA SER A 148 -43.63 -7.83 -8.98
C SER A 148 -42.34 -6.99 -9.10
N GLN A 149 -41.28 -7.32 -8.37
CA GLN A 149 -40.03 -6.56 -8.37
C GLN A 149 -38.96 -7.25 -9.21
N SER A 150 -38.06 -6.42 -9.76
CA SER A 150 -36.88 -6.86 -10.51
C SER A 150 -35.65 -6.19 -9.93
N PHE A 151 -34.63 -6.98 -9.63
CA PHE A 151 -33.37 -6.54 -9.05
C PHE A 151 -32.27 -6.68 -10.10
N PRO A 152 -31.69 -5.57 -10.61
CA PRO A 152 -30.52 -5.62 -11.47
C PRO A 152 -29.29 -6.02 -10.64
N LEU A 153 -28.55 -7.03 -11.11
CA LEU A 153 -27.45 -7.65 -10.38
C LEU A 153 -26.27 -7.96 -11.34
N HIS A 154 -25.17 -8.44 -10.77
CA HIS A 154 -23.93 -8.74 -11.46
C HIS A 154 -23.61 -10.24 -11.42
N LYS A 155 -23.46 -10.90 -12.58
CA LYS A 155 -23.19 -12.35 -12.68
C LYS A 155 -21.90 -12.74 -11.96
N PHE A 156 -20.83 -11.98 -12.14
CA PHE A 156 -19.53 -12.28 -11.51
C PHE A 156 -19.61 -12.26 -9.98
N LEU A 157 -20.37 -11.31 -9.41
CA LEU A 157 -20.55 -11.21 -7.97
C LEU A 157 -21.43 -12.36 -7.46
N LEU A 158 -22.53 -12.67 -8.15
CA LEU A 158 -23.37 -13.82 -7.79
C LEU A 158 -22.60 -15.16 -7.89
N ALA A 159 -21.82 -15.34 -8.95
CA ALA A 159 -21.02 -16.54 -9.19
C ALA A 159 -19.87 -16.71 -8.20
N SER A 160 -19.29 -15.61 -7.69
CA SER A 160 -18.22 -15.67 -6.68
C SER A 160 -18.78 -15.87 -5.26
N ARG A 161 -19.92 -15.25 -4.95
CA ARG A 161 -20.44 -15.16 -3.59
C ARG A 161 -21.48 -16.22 -3.23
N THR A 162 -22.14 -16.81 -4.22
CA THR A 162 -23.20 -17.80 -4.00
C THR A 162 -22.92 -19.09 -4.77
N PRO A 163 -22.75 -20.23 -4.07
CA PRO A 163 -22.54 -21.53 -4.73
C PRO A 163 -23.64 -21.90 -5.72
N PHE A 164 -24.89 -21.50 -5.44
CA PHE A 164 -26.02 -21.74 -6.33
C PHE A 164 -25.84 -21.07 -7.69
N PHE A 165 -25.56 -19.76 -7.73
CA PHE A 165 -25.35 -19.07 -9.01
C PHE A 165 -24.02 -19.44 -9.66
N GLN A 166 -23.01 -19.81 -8.88
CA GLN A 166 -21.76 -20.35 -9.42
C GLN A 166 -22.05 -21.56 -10.34
N GLN A 167 -22.75 -22.58 -9.83
CA GLN A 167 -23.11 -23.75 -10.61
C GLN A 167 -24.05 -23.39 -11.77
N LYS A 168 -25.09 -22.61 -11.49
CA LYS A 168 -26.12 -22.27 -12.47
C LYS A 168 -25.59 -21.48 -13.66
N LEU A 169 -24.71 -20.51 -13.42
CA LEU A 169 -24.08 -19.71 -14.47
C LEU A 169 -22.94 -20.46 -15.18
N GLN A 170 -22.34 -21.47 -14.54
CA GLN A 170 -21.43 -22.38 -15.21
C GLN A 170 -22.15 -23.30 -16.21
N GLU A 171 -23.37 -23.74 -15.89
CA GLU A 171 -24.22 -24.52 -16.80
C GLU A 171 -24.79 -23.65 -17.94
N ASN A 172 -25.07 -22.37 -17.68
CA ASN A 172 -25.58 -21.42 -18.67
C ASN A 172 -25.06 -20.00 -18.42
N SER A 173 -23.94 -19.64 -19.05
CA SER A 173 -23.31 -18.32 -18.93
C SER A 173 -24.16 -17.18 -19.53
N GLY A 174 -24.96 -17.50 -20.55
CA GLY A 174 -25.88 -16.58 -21.23
C GLY A 174 -27.15 -16.24 -20.43
N LEU A 175 -27.35 -16.83 -19.25
CA LEU A 175 -28.56 -16.60 -18.44
C LEU A 175 -28.68 -15.13 -18.01
N ALA A 176 -29.64 -14.40 -18.60
CA ALA A 176 -29.84 -12.98 -18.32
C ALA A 176 -30.78 -12.70 -17.13
N SER A 177 -31.67 -13.64 -16.78
CA SER A 177 -32.59 -13.46 -15.65
C SER A 177 -32.96 -14.76 -14.95
N TRP A 178 -33.31 -14.65 -13.68
CA TRP A 178 -33.84 -15.77 -12.88
C TRP A 178 -35.02 -15.31 -12.03
N THR A 179 -36.05 -16.15 -11.96
CA THR A 179 -37.26 -15.87 -11.17
C THR A 179 -37.24 -16.71 -9.90
N LEU A 180 -37.42 -16.03 -8.75
CA LEU A 180 -37.60 -16.62 -7.44
C LEU A 180 -39.08 -17.00 -7.24
N GLU A 181 -39.33 -18.08 -6.49
CA GLU A 181 -40.68 -18.49 -6.12
C GLU A 181 -41.35 -17.44 -5.19
N ASP A 182 -42.67 -17.25 -5.34
CA ASP A 182 -43.44 -16.23 -4.59
C ASP A 182 -43.60 -16.53 -3.08
N SER A 183 -42.96 -17.59 -2.56
CA SER A 183 -42.98 -17.98 -1.15
C SER A 183 -42.14 -17.06 -0.26
N VAL A 184 -41.09 -16.43 -0.81
CA VAL A 184 -40.14 -15.61 -0.05
C VAL A 184 -40.59 -14.14 -0.03
N PRO A 185 -40.73 -13.50 1.15
CA PRO A 185 -41.05 -12.07 1.25
C PRO A 185 -40.03 -11.19 0.52
N LEU A 186 -40.48 -10.11 -0.13
CA LEU A 186 -39.61 -9.20 -0.87
C LEU A 186 -38.57 -8.52 0.03
N GLU A 187 -38.93 -8.24 1.28
CA GLU A 187 -38.00 -7.71 2.28
C GLU A 187 -36.86 -8.69 2.55
N ALA A 188 -37.15 -9.98 2.65
CA ALA A 188 -36.13 -11.02 2.83
C ALA A 188 -35.18 -11.08 1.63
N VAL A 189 -35.72 -10.99 0.40
CA VAL A 189 -34.90 -10.91 -0.82
C VAL A 189 -33.95 -9.72 -0.77
N SER A 190 -34.46 -8.54 -0.40
CA SER A 190 -33.65 -7.32 -0.28
C SER A 190 -32.52 -7.47 0.73
N PHE A 191 -32.78 -8.04 1.91
CA PHE A 191 -31.73 -8.22 2.94
C PHE A 191 -30.66 -9.22 2.50
N VAL A 192 -31.05 -10.34 1.89
CA VAL A 192 -30.09 -11.34 1.40
C VAL A 192 -29.24 -10.75 0.26
N LEU A 193 -29.83 -9.98 -0.65
CA LEU A 193 -29.06 -9.31 -1.71
C LEU A 193 -28.12 -8.25 -1.16
N ARG A 194 -28.55 -7.43 -0.18
CA ARG A 194 -27.67 -6.49 0.52
C ARG A 194 -26.48 -7.19 1.15
N HIS A 195 -26.68 -8.32 1.82
CA HIS A 195 -25.60 -9.11 2.38
C HIS A 195 -24.61 -9.62 1.33
N VAL A 196 -25.11 -10.15 0.19
CA VAL A 196 -24.24 -10.55 -0.93
C VAL A 196 -23.41 -9.36 -1.43
N TYR A 197 -23.98 -8.16 -1.46
CA TYR A 197 -23.33 -6.92 -1.86
C TYR A 197 -22.62 -6.18 -0.72
N LEU A 198 -22.41 -6.80 0.45
CA LEU A 198 -21.73 -6.19 1.60
C LEU A 198 -22.37 -4.87 2.07
N ASP A 199 -23.67 -4.69 1.89
CA ASP A 199 -24.43 -3.57 2.45
C ASP A 199 -24.92 -3.94 3.85
N ASP A 200 -24.58 -3.11 4.85
CA ASP A 200 -24.86 -3.35 6.27
C ASP A 200 -26.25 -2.80 6.63
N SER A 201 -27.23 -3.68 6.86
CA SER A 201 -28.47 -3.24 7.52
C SER A 201 -29.30 -4.36 8.17
N PRO A 202 -28.87 -5.03 9.26
CA PRO A 202 -29.82 -5.70 10.15
C PRO A 202 -30.46 -4.70 11.14
N THR A 203 -29.91 -3.50 11.29
CA THR A 203 -30.39 -2.47 12.23
C THR A 203 -31.82 -2.02 11.92
N ASP A 204 -32.19 -2.02 10.64
CA ASP A 204 -33.56 -1.73 10.16
C ASP A 204 -34.60 -2.75 10.65
N LEU A 205 -34.17 -3.94 11.09
CA LEU A 205 -35.07 -4.97 11.65
C LEU A 205 -35.37 -4.75 13.14
N VAL A 206 -34.57 -3.94 13.86
CA VAL A 206 -34.59 -3.88 15.34
C VAL A 206 -34.84 -2.48 15.91
N THR A 207 -34.47 -1.39 15.22
CA THR A 207 -34.70 -0.02 15.71
C THR A 207 -35.79 0.72 14.92
N PRO A 208 -36.96 1.02 15.52
CA PRO A 208 -37.90 1.98 14.96
C PRO A 208 -37.38 3.39 15.28
N SER A 209 -36.41 3.89 14.52
CA SER A 209 -35.93 5.28 14.64
C SER A 209 -36.21 6.07 13.36
N ALA A 210 -37.25 6.90 13.46
CA ALA A 210 -37.52 8.20 12.83
C ALA A 210 -37.17 8.49 11.34
N GLY A 211 -36.71 7.56 10.52
CA GLY A 211 -36.30 7.88 9.14
C GLY A 211 -36.35 6.78 8.08
N SER A 212 -36.61 5.51 8.44
CA SER A 212 -36.78 4.42 7.46
C SER A 212 -37.92 3.51 7.88
N ILE A 213 -38.76 3.15 6.89
CA ILE A 213 -40.11 2.56 6.99
C ILE A 213 -41.11 3.52 7.66
N SER A 214 -41.96 4.15 6.85
CA SER A 214 -43.18 4.79 7.36
C SER A 214 -44.11 3.71 7.90
N PHE A 215 -43.99 3.40 9.19
CA PHE A 215 -45.06 2.77 9.94
C PHE A 215 -46.20 3.78 9.99
N GLY A 216 -47.16 3.66 9.08
CA GLY A 216 -48.35 4.48 9.10
C GLY A 216 -49.04 4.31 10.45
N GLU A 217 -48.99 5.33 11.29
CA GLU A 217 -49.92 5.50 12.41
C GLU A 217 -51.32 5.58 11.82
N HIS A 218 -51.97 4.43 11.71
CA HIS A 218 -53.42 4.38 11.72
C HIS A 218 -53.84 3.38 12.80
N ASP A 219 -54.22 3.95 13.93
CA ASP A 219 -55.14 3.42 14.93
C ASP A 219 -54.91 1.97 15.40
N GLY A 220 -54.13 1.87 16.48
CA GLY A 220 -54.41 0.97 17.61
C GLY A 220 -54.59 -0.52 17.30
N LYS A 221 -53.46 -1.23 17.14
CA LYS A 221 -53.29 -2.67 17.49
C LYS A 221 -51.81 -3.08 17.34
N GLU A 222 -51.07 -3.07 18.44
CA GLU A 222 -49.65 -3.50 18.54
C GLU A 222 -49.46 -5.04 18.54
N GLU A 223 -50.29 -5.82 17.84
CA GLU A 223 -50.22 -7.30 17.88
C GLU A 223 -49.57 -7.97 16.66
N GLY A 224 -48.97 -7.22 15.71
CA GLY A 224 -48.51 -7.79 14.42
C GLY A 224 -47.00 -7.68 14.09
N GLY A 225 -46.21 -6.95 14.87
CA GLY A 225 -44.81 -6.64 14.52
C GLY A 225 -43.87 -7.86 14.58
N GLY A 226 -43.97 -8.64 15.65
CA GLY A 226 -43.09 -9.81 15.87
C GLY A 226 -43.30 -10.92 14.85
N GLU A 227 -44.55 -11.23 14.49
CA GLU A 227 -44.87 -12.28 13.51
C GLU A 227 -44.38 -11.92 12.10
N LYS A 228 -44.41 -10.63 11.74
CA LYS A 228 -43.89 -10.15 10.45
C LYS A 228 -42.36 -10.26 10.39
N VAL A 229 -41.65 -9.86 11.46
CA VAL A 229 -40.18 -10.01 11.54
C VAL A 229 -39.78 -11.48 11.48
N GLU A 230 -40.48 -12.37 12.18
CA GLU A 230 -40.20 -13.81 12.15
C GLU A 230 -40.42 -14.40 10.74
N LYS A 231 -41.44 -13.96 10.00
CA LYS A 231 -41.65 -14.36 8.60
C LYS A 231 -40.53 -13.90 7.68
N VAL A 232 -40.04 -12.67 7.86
CA VAL A 232 -38.91 -12.14 7.09
C VAL A 232 -37.64 -12.92 7.39
N LEU A 233 -37.33 -13.17 8.68
CA LEU A 233 -36.16 -13.98 9.07
C LEU A 233 -36.22 -15.40 8.51
N LYS A 234 -37.39 -16.07 8.56
CA LYS A 234 -37.56 -17.39 7.94
C LYS A 234 -37.35 -17.35 6.42
N GLY A 235 -37.87 -16.32 5.76
CA GLY A 235 -37.63 -16.11 4.32
C GLY A 235 -36.16 -15.88 4.00
N MET A 236 -35.44 -15.15 4.85
CA MET A 236 -33.99 -14.93 4.72
C MET A 236 -33.22 -16.24 4.90
N GLU A 237 -33.59 -17.09 5.86
CA GLU A 237 -32.99 -18.42 6.06
C GLU A 237 -33.25 -19.35 4.87
N GLU A 238 -34.48 -19.38 4.37
CA GLU A 238 -34.87 -20.21 3.23
C GLU A 238 -34.11 -19.80 1.96
N LEU A 239 -34.05 -18.50 1.67
CA LEU A 239 -33.33 -17.97 0.53
C LEU A 239 -31.80 -18.15 0.67
N SER A 240 -31.23 -17.88 1.86
CA SER A 240 -29.80 -18.12 2.09
C SER A 240 -29.43 -19.58 1.89
N LYS A 241 -30.27 -20.51 2.35
CA LYS A 241 -30.07 -21.94 2.13
C LYS A 241 -30.18 -22.30 0.65
N GLN A 242 -31.12 -21.73 -0.07
CA GLN A 242 -31.26 -21.92 -1.52
C GLN A 242 -30.03 -21.41 -2.28
N LEU A 243 -29.47 -20.27 -1.87
CA LEU A 243 -28.29 -19.66 -2.48
C LEU A 243 -26.97 -20.32 -2.05
N GLY A 244 -26.98 -21.15 -1.00
CA GLY A 244 -25.79 -21.79 -0.43
C GLY A 244 -24.96 -20.86 0.47
N LEU A 245 -25.58 -19.85 1.07
CA LEU A 245 -24.92 -18.94 2.01
C LEU A 245 -24.79 -19.60 3.39
N GLU A 246 -23.60 -19.51 3.99
CA GLU A 246 -23.30 -20.12 5.31
C GLU A 246 -23.74 -19.26 6.51
N GLN A 247 -24.47 -18.16 6.29
CA GLN A 247 -24.80 -17.20 7.35
C GLN A 247 -26.06 -17.56 8.13
N GLY A 248 -26.00 -17.42 9.46
CA GLY A 248 -27.16 -17.42 10.35
C GLY A 248 -27.71 -16.00 10.54
N TRP A 249 -28.99 -15.81 10.27
CA TRP A 249 -29.71 -14.55 10.50
C TRP A 249 -30.19 -14.52 11.96
N ASP A 250 -29.46 -13.84 12.83
CA ASP A 250 -29.83 -13.74 14.24
C ASP A 250 -29.95 -12.27 14.67
N GLY A 251 -31.10 -11.92 15.22
CA GLY A 251 -31.40 -10.59 15.74
C GLY A 251 -30.58 -10.19 16.98
N GLU A 252 -29.85 -11.13 17.60
CA GLU A 252 -28.96 -10.80 18.72
C GLU A 252 -27.78 -9.91 18.31
N ALA A 253 -27.19 -10.11 17.13
CA ALA A 253 -26.09 -9.26 16.65
C ALA A 253 -26.55 -7.82 16.39
N ALA A 254 -27.82 -7.60 16.05
CA ALA A 254 -28.37 -6.26 15.91
C ALA A 254 -28.44 -5.50 17.24
N LYS A 255 -28.35 -6.19 18.39
CA LYS A 255 -28.36 -5.58 19.73
C LYS A 255 -26.95 -5.22 20.22
N ASP A 256 -25.91 -5.91 19.74
CA ASP A 256 -24.51 -5.65 20.11
C ASP A 256 -23.71 -5.11 18.91
N ARG A 257 -23.45 -3.80 18.93
CA ARG A 257 -22.68 -3.10 17.90
C ARG A 257 -21.29 -3.70 17.66
N ARG A 258 -20.64 -4.27 18.69
CA ARG A 258 -19.31 -4.87 18.55
C ARG A 258 -19.39 -6.20 17.80
N LEU A 259 -20.37 -7.03 18.15
CA LEU A 259 -20.61 -8.30 17.47
C LEU A 259 -21.06 -8.09 16.02
N ALA A 260 -21.91 -7.08 15.75
CA ALA A 260 -22.29 -6.69 14.40
C ALA A 260 -21.07 -6.30 13.56
N ARG A 261 -20.20 -5.41 14.07
CA ARG A 261 -18.98 -5.00 13.38
C ARG A 261 -18.05 -6.19 13.10
N GLN A 262 -17.86 -7.08 14.08
CA GLN A 262 -17.03 -8.27 13.88
C GLN A 262 -17.59 -9.17 12.76
N ARG A 263 -18.91 -9.40 12.74
CA ARG A 263 -19.55 -10.22 11.70
C ARG A 263 -19.44 -9.58 10.32
N PHE A 264 -19.55 -8.26 10.24
CA PHE A 264 -19.35 -7.54 8.99
C PHE A 264 -17.92 -7.73 8.47
N LEU A 265 -16.92 -7.51 9.32
CA LEU A 265 -15.50 -7.69 8.95
C LEU A 265 -15.20 -9.15 8.55
N ASP A 266 -15.76 -10.13 9.27
CA ASP A 266 -15.62 -11.55 8.93
C ASP A 266 -16.22 -11.87 7.54
N GLU A 267 -17.36 -11.25 7.22
CA GLU A 267 -18.02 -11.43 5.94
C GLU A 267 -17.29 -10.70 4.80
N GLU A 268 -16.75 -9.52 5.07
CA GLU A 268 -15.91 -8.76 4.15
C GLU A 268 -14.62 -9.53 3.81
N GLU A 269 -13.95 -10.11 4.80
CA GLU A 269 -12.77 -10.97 4.58
C GLU A 269 -13.12 -12.20 3.74
N ARG A 270 -14.26 -12.85 4.03
CA ARG A 270 -14.78 -13.96 3.21
C ARG A 270 -15.04 -13.52 1.78
N ALA A 271 -15.65 -12.36 1.58
CA ALA A 271 -15.97 -11.80 0.27
C ALA A 271 -14.71 -11.53 -0.55
N LEU A 272 -13.69 -10.92 0.08
CA LEU A 272 -12.39 -10.67 -0.54
C LEU A 272 -11.73 -11.98 -1.00
N LYS A 273 -11.79 -13.03 -0.18
CA LYS A 273 -11.27 -14.35 -0.55
C LYS A 273 -12.01 -14.93 -1.76
N GLN A 274 -13.34 -14.92 -1.75
CA GLN A 274 -14.17 -15.41 -2.86
C GLN A 274 -13.90 -14.65 -4.16
N LEU A 275 -13.78 -13.32 -4.09
CA LEU A 275 -13.47 -12.49 -5.26
C LEU A 275 -12.03 -12.66 -5.73
N ARG A 276 -11.07 -12.89 -4.82
CA ARG A 276 -9.69 -13.25 -5.18
C ARG A 276 -9.61 -14.57 -5.95
N GLU A 277 -10.32 -15.58 -5.48
CA GLU A 277 -10.40 -16.89 -6.15
C GLU A 277 -11.04 -16.74 -7.54
N PHE A 278 -12.13 -15.96 -7.65
CA PHE A 278 -12.74 -15.65 -8.93
C PHE A 278 -11.79 -14.90 -9.87
N PHE A 279 -11.15 -13.82 -9.39
CA PHE A 279 -10.21 -13.02 -10.17
C PHE A 279 -9.06 -13.88 -10.73
N THR A 280 -8.45 -14.71 -9.89
CA THR A 280 -7.32 -15.54 -10.30
C THR A 280 -7.76 -16.64 -11.28
N SER A 281 -8.86 -17.34 -10.98
CA SER A 281 -9.31 -18.51 -11.76
C SER A 281 -10.09 -18.16 -13.03
N LYS A 282 -10.68 -16.96 -13.11
CA LYS A 282 -11.52 -16.56 -14.24
C LYS A 282 -10.93 -15.40 -15.03
N ILE A 283 -10.36 -14.37 -14.39
CA ILE A 283 -9.86 -13.22 -15.12
C ILE A 283 -8.43 -13.48 -15.60
N LEU A 284 -7.49 -13.73 -14.67
CA LEU A 284 -6.09 -13.97 -15.03
C LEU A 284 -5.89 -15.24 -15.85
N ALA A 285 -6.63 -16.31 -15.55
CA ALA A 285 -6.53 -17.57 -16.28
C ALA A 285 -7.09 -17.53 -17.71
N ASN A 286 -7.98 -16.57 -18.03
CA ASN A 286 -8.57 -16.43 -19.37
C ASN A 286 -8.05 -15.18 -20.12
N LYS A 287 -6.94 -14.59 -19.68
CA LYS A 287 -6.25 -13.55 -20.47
C LYS A 287 -5.76 -14.15 -21.78
N VAL A 288 -5.79 -13.38 -22.85
CA VAL A 288 -5.42 -13.83 -24.20
C VAL A 288 -4.20 -13.05 -24.67
N VAL A 289 -3.13 -13.75 -25.01
CA VAL A 289 -1.96 -13.14 -25.67
C VAL A 289 -2.17 -13.20 -27.17
N VAL A 290 -2.02 -12.06 -27.84
CA VAL A 290 -2.36 -11.89 -29.25
C VAL A 290 -1.25 -11.11 -29.95
N ASP A 291 -0.85 -11.53 -31.14
CA ASP A 291 0.06 -10.75 -31.98
C ASP A 291 -0.62 -9.45 -32.45
N ALA A 292 0.16 -8.39 -32.64
CA ALA A 292 -0.38 -7.05 -32.88
C ALA A 292 -1.32 -6.96 -34.08
N ASP A 293 -1.00 -7.70 -35.15
CA ASP A 293 -1.79 -7.75 -36.37
C ASP A 293 -3.16 -8.44 -36.17
N GLN A 294 -3.31 -9.23 -35.11
CA GLN A 294 -4.50 -10.03 -34.82
C GLN A 294 -5.36 -9.47 -33.67
N ALA A 295 -4.88 -8.47 -32.92
CA ALA A 295 -5.61 -7.95 -31.77
C ALA A 295 -6.97 -7.32 -32.14
N SER A 296 -7.07 -6.64 -33.28
CA SER A 296 -8.34 -6.10 -33.78
C SER A 296 -9.32 -7.18 -34.29
N ASN A 297 -8.83 -8.40 -34.54
CA ASN A 297 -9.64 -9.52 -34.99
C ASN A 297 -10.24 -10.33 -33.84
N VAL A 298 -9.82 -10.08 -32.59
CA VAL A 298 -10.38 -10.74 -31.41
C VAL A 298 -11.81 -10.25 -31.18
N LYS A 299 -12.75 -11.15 -31.43
CA LYS A 299 -14.18 -10.91 -31.32
C LYS A 299 -14.76 -11.82 -30.25
N TRP A 300 -14.84 -11.32 -29.02
CA TRP A 300 -15.57 -12.00 -27.94
C TRP A 300 -17.05 -11.67 -28.06
N THR A 301 -17.86 -12.69 -28.32
CA THR A 301 -19.32 -12.59 -28.33
C THR A 301 -19.88 -12.92 -26.94
N SER A 302 -21.14 -12.56 -26.69
CA SER A 302 -21.81 -12.88 -25.42
C SER A 302 -21.91 -14.39 -25.14
N ASP A 303 -21.82 -15.24 -26.16
CA ASP A 303 -21.94 -16.69 -26.03
C ASP A 303 -20.60 -17.37 -25.66
N ASP A 304 -19.47 -16.72 -25.94
CA ASP A 304 -18.11 -17.23 -25.69
C ASP A 304 -17.44 -16.51 -24.49
N ASN A 305 -18.27 -16.11 -23.51
CA ASN A 305 -17.87 -15.28 -22.37
C ASN A 305 -18.09 -16.01 -21.02
N PRO A 306 -17.24 -17.01 -20.68
CA PRO A 306 -17.37 -17.78 -19.45
C PRO A 306 -16.97 -17.00 -18.18
N VAL A 307 -16.42 -15.78 -18.36
CA VAL A 307 -15.93 -14.90 -17.29
C VAL A 307 -16.97 -13.83 -16.94
N PHE A 308 -18.01 -13.66 -17.76
CA PHE A 308 -19.00 -12.58 -17.65
C PHE A 308 -18.41 -11.17 -17.83
N ALA A 309 -17.33 -11.07 -18.59
CA ALA A 309 -16.66 -9.82 -18.90
C ALA A 309 -17.53 -8.94 -19.82
N ASP A 310 -17.53 -7.64 -19.62
CA ASP A 310 -18.24 -6.66 -20.44
C ASP A 310 -17.27 -5.74 -21.21
N VAL A 311 -15.96 -5.89 -20.97
CA VAL A 311 -14.90 -5.15 -21.64
C VAL A 311 -13.57 -5.92 -21.59
N LEU A 312 -12.69 -5.66 -22.56
CA LEU A 312 -11.32 -6.16 -22.61
C LEU A 312 -10.35 -5.01 -22.35
N LEU A 313 -9.40 -5.16 -21.42
CA LEU A 313 -8.26 -4.25 -21.32
C LEU A 313 -7.07 -4.82 -22.07
N ARG A 314 -6.37 -3.96 -22.82
CA ARG A 314 -5.13 -4.31 -23.51
C ARG A 314 -3.94 -3.69 -22.76
N ALA A 315 -2.96 -4.52 -22.41
CA ALA A 315 -1.61 -4.10 -22.05
C ALA A 315 -0.64 -4.51 -23.16
N ASP A 316 0.40 -3.70 -23.35
CA ASP A 316 1.36 -3.87 -24.44
C ASP A 316 2.63 -4.55 -23.89
N GLU A 317 3.06 -5.68 -24.48
CA GLU A 317 4.33 -6.30 -24.10
C GLU A 317 5.48 -5.40 -24.57
N PRO A 318 6.45 -5.06 -23.69
CA PRO A 318 7.61 -4.31 -24.11
C PRO A 318 8.39 -5.10 -25.17
N ASP A 319 8.91 -4.41 -26.18
CA ASP A 319 9.70 -5.03 -27.24
C ASP A 319 10.98 -5.63 -26.62
N ASP A 320 11.11 -6.97 -26.56
CA ASP A 320 12.30 -7.71 -26.05
C ASP A 320 13.62 -7.41 -26.84
N THR A 321 13.60 -6.48 -27.79
CA THR A 321 14.74 -6.15 -28.66
C THR A 321 15.67 -5.07 -28.12
N TYR A 322 15.42 -4.50 -26.94
CA TYR A 322 16.40 -3.64 -26.27
C TYR A 322 17.50 -4.50 -25.61
N ASN A 323 18.35 -5.12 -26.43
CA ASN A 323 19.69 -5.47 -25.97
C ASN A 323 20.47 -4.16 -25.77
N ASN A 324 21.14 -4.05 -24.62
CA ASN A 324 21.87 -2.90 -24.09
C ASN A 324 23.07 -2.38 -24.93
N ASP A 325 23.11 -2.60 -26.24
CA ASP A 325 24.26 -2.21 -27.07
C ASP A 325 24.04 -0.96 -27.95
N ASP A 326 22.82 -0.38 -28.02
CA ASP A 326 22.51 0.76 -28.90
C ASP A 326 21.95 2.01 -28.16
N ILE A 327 22.63 2.46 -27.09
CA ILE A 327 22.27 3.68 -26.33
C ILE A 327 22.57 4.99 -27.09
N ASP A 328 23.18 4.96 -28.29
CA ASP A 328 23.63 6.18 -28.97
C ASP A 328 22.65 6.81 -30.00
N THR A 329 21.38 6.38 -30.10
CA THR A 329 20.46 6.95 -31.13
C THR A 329 19.04 7.32 -30.68
N VAL A 330 18.82 7.57 -29.38
CA VAL A 330 17.49 7.94 -28.85
C VAL A 330 17.14 9.44 -28.99
N GLU A 331 17.39 10.03 -30.16
CA GLU A 331 17.02 11.45 -30.43
C GLU A 331 16.07 11.65 -31.63
N SER A 332 15.47 10.59 -32.19
CA SER A 332 14.64 10.75 -33.41
C SER A 332 13.33 9.97 -33.49
N ALA A 333 12.84 9.36 -32.40
CA ALA A 333 11.61 8.57 -32.42
C ALA A 333 10.36 9.24 -31.81
N ILE A 334 10.36 10.56 -31.61
CA ILE A 334 9.14 11.33 -31.31
C ILE A 334 8.70 12.08 -32.56
N VAL A 335 7.93 11.42 -33.43
CA VAL A 335 7.10 12.11 -34.41
C VAL A 335 5.68 11.56 -34.28
N HIS A 336 4.82 12.38 -33.68
CA HIS A 336 3.38 12.21 -33.67
C HIS A 336 2.83 12.04 -35.09
N ASP A 337 1.99 11.03 -35.25
CA ASP A 337 1.21 10.75 -36.45
C ASP A 337 0.16 11.86 -36.64
N VAL A 338 0.42 12.79 -37.57
CA VAL A 338 -0.53 13.83 -38.00
C VAL A 338 -0.88 13.57 -39.47
N PRO A 339 -2.16 13.36 -39.83
CA PRO A 339 -2.52 13.10 -41.22
C PRO A 339 -2.37 14.38 -42.07
N THR A 340 -1.54 14.32 -43.11
CA THR A 340 -1.26 15.45 -44.01
C THR A 340 -2.27 15.54 -45.17
N SER A 341 -2.55 16.78 -45.58
CA SER A 341 -3.43 17.17 -46.69
C SER A 341 -2.85 16.83 -48.08
N PRO A 342 -3.67 16.71 -49.15
CA PRO A 342 -3.22 16.18 -50.45
C PRO A 342 -2.88 17.30 -51.43
N ASN A 343 -1.59 17.51 -51.71
CA ASN A 343 -1.06 17.89 -53.03
C ASN A 343 0.42 18.28 -52.94
N GLY A 344 1.25 17.70 -53.82
CA GLY A 344 2.57 18.26 -54.13
C GLY A 344 3.63 17.20 -54.40
N GLN A 345 3.81 16.87 -55.67
CA GLN A 345 4.93 16.09 -56.21
C GLN A 345 6.29 16.59 -55.69
N THR A 346 7.20 15.69 -55.33
CA THR A 346 8.60 15.71 -55.83
C THR A 346 9.23 14.31 -55.76
N THR A 347 10.16 14.12 -56.68
CA THR A 347 10.77 12.91 -57.21
C THR A 347 11.84 12.27 -56.31
N SER A 348 11.77 10.95 -56.15
CA SER A 348 12.86 10.10 -55.67
C SER A 348 13.87 9.81 -56.79
N MET A 349 15.14 10.07 -56.52
CA MET A 349 16.27 9.36 -57.14
C MET A 349 17.34 9.19 -56.07
N HIS A 350 17.55 7.95 -55.62
CA HIS A 350 18.86 7.31 -55.54
C HIS A 350 18.65 5.86 -55.08
N ALA A 351 18.81 4.94 -56.03
CA ALA A 351 18.92 3.53 -55.78
C ALA A 351 20.26 3.25 -55.11
N ASN A 352 20.24 2.51 -53.99
CA ASN A 352 21.36 1.68 -53.58
C ASN A 352 20.83 0.35 -53.09
N THR A 353 21.21 -0.67 -53.85
CA THR A 353 21.04 -2.09 -53.61
C THR A 353 21.91 -2.54 -52.44
N SER A 354 21.30 -2.98 -51.35
CA SER A 354 21.95 -3.82 -50.34
C SER A 354 20.98 -4.92 -49.92
N SER A 355 21.39 -6.15 -50.25
CA SER A 355 20.91 -7.46 -49.79
C SER A 355 19.87 -7.48 -48.67
N ASP A 356 18.68 -7.96 -49.02
CA ASP A 356 17.66 -8.49 -48.11
C ASP A 356 18.24 -9.68 -47.31
N THR A 357 18.66 -9.41 -46.08
CA THR A 357 18.47 -10.36 -44.98
C THR A 357 17.27 -9.87 -44.20
N GLN A 358 16.11 -10.45 -44.45
CA GLN A 358 14.92 -10.28 -43.63
C GLN A 358 15.21 -10.79 -42.20
N SER A 359 15.75 -9.94 -41.34
CA SER A 359 15.51 -10.10 -39.91
C SER A 359 14.06 -9.67 -39.68
N SER A 360 13.14 -10.62 -39.64
CA SER A 360 11.77 -10.33 -39.22
C SER A 360 11.84 -9.72 -37.83
N LYS A 361 11.51 -8.42 -37.69
CA LYS A 361 11.27 -7.84 -36.37
C LYS A 361 10.24 -8.73 -35.66
N PRO A 362 10.48 -9.15 -34.41
CA PRO A 362 9.49 -9.94 -33.69
C PRO A 362 8.17 -9.17 -33.65
N ALA A 363 7.07 -9.86 -33.93
CA ALA A 363 5.75 -9.24 -33.91
C ALA A 363 5.45 -8.76 -32.50
N ARG A 364 5.07 -7.48 -32.35
CA ARG A 364 4.57 -6.91 -31.09
C ARG A 364 3.44 -7.78 -30.55
N ARG A 365 3.44 -8.04 -29.26
CA ARG A 365 2.43 -8.84 -28.58
C ARG A 365 1.62 -7.99 -27.62
N TYR A 366 0.34 -8.31 -27.52
CA TYR A 366 -0.59 -7.66 -26.63
C TYR A 366 -1.25 -8.70 -25.73
N VAL A 367 -1.52 -8.32 -24.49
CA VAL A 367 -2.28 -9.15 -23.55
C VAL A 367 -3.65 -8.52 -23.33
N LEU A 368 -4.70 -9.27 -23.64
CA LEU A 368 -6.09 -8.89 -23.45
C LEU A 368 -6.65 -9.51 -22.18
N TYR A 369 -7.16 -8.68 -21.28
CA TYR A 369 -7.73 -9.08 -19.99
C TYR A 369 -9.24 -8.93 -20.02
N PRO A 370 -10.01 -10.02 -19.83
CA PRO A 370 -11.47 -9.97 -19.74
C PRO A 370 -11.90 -9.49 -18.36
N VAL A 371 -12.43 -8.27 -18.27
CA VAL A 371 -12.74 -7.61 -17.00
C VAL A 371 -14.16 -7.06 -16.97
N HIS A 372 -14.55 -6.53 -15.81
CA HIS A 372 -15.91 -6.08 -15.53
C HIS A 372 -15.91 -4.56 -15.30
N LYS A 373 -16.75 -3.80 -16.03
CA LYS A 373 -16.94 -2.37 -15.84
C LYS A 373 -17.30 -2.06 -14.39
N ALA A 374 -18.12 -2.92 -13.77
CA ALA A 374 -18.48 -2.84 -12.36
C ALA A 374 -17.27 -2.72 -11.40
N MET A 375 -16.12 -3.31 -11.75
CA MET A 375 -14.89 -3.20 -10.96
C MET A 375 -13.95 -2.11 -11.47
N LEU A 376 -13.95 -1.83 -12.77
CA LEU A 376 -13.14 -0.74 -13.34
C LEU A 376 -13.59 0.64 -12.84
N ILE A 377 -14.89 0.88 -12.65
CA ILE A 377 -15.45 2.17 -12.21
C ILE A 377 -15.11 2.56 -10.77
N ARG A 378 -14.27 1.77 -10.09
CA ARG A 378 -13.56 2.21 -8.88
C ARG A 378 -12.53 3.30 -9.19
N SER A 379 -12.02 3.31 -10.41
CA SER A 379 -11.24 4.40 -10.98
C SER A 379 -12.19 5.47 -11.54
N GLU A 380 -11.91 6.74 -11.20
CA GLU A 380 -12.67 7.86 -11.76
C GLU A 380 -12.52 7.95 -13.29
N TYR A 381 -11.34 7.58 -13.82
CA TYR A 381 -11.09 7.51 -15.27
C TYR A 381 -12.13 6.63 -15.97
N PHE A 382 -12.28 5.38 -15.54
CA PHE A 382 -13.25 4.46 -16.13
C PHE A 382 -14.69 4.84 -15.81
N SER A 383 -14.96 5.37 -14.61
CA SER A 383 -16.29 5.87 -14.25
C SER A 383 -16.77 6.96 -15.21
N LYS A 384 -15.90 7.94 -15.54
CA LYS A 384 -16.20 8.99 -16.52
C LYS A 384 -16.33 8.43 -17.94
N MET A 385 -15.43 7.52 -18.34
CA MET A 385 -15.46 6.87 -19.64
C MET A 385 -16.80 6.15 -19.89
N PHE A 386 -17.32 5.40 -18.91
CA PHE A 386 -18.55 4.62 -19.09
C PHE A 386 -19.84 5.40 -18.81
N SER A 387 -19.76 6.58 -18.19
CA SER A 387 -20.95 7.39 -17.87
C SER A 387 -21.37 8.36 -18.98
N GLY A 388 -20.48 8.66 -19.94
CA GLY A 388 -20.73 9.64 -21.01
C GLY A 388 -21.30 9.04 -22.30
N ASP A 389 -21.29 9.82 -23.38
CA ASP A 389 -21.71 9.40 -24.73
C ASP A 389 -20.59 8.72 -25.54
N PHE A 390 -19.49 8.37 -24.87
CA PHE A 390 -18.31 7.77 -25.49
C PHE A 390 -18.63 6.40 -26.12
N LEU A 391 -17.79 5.95 -27.07
CA LEU A 391 -18.01 4.68 -27.77
C LEU A 391 -18.01 3.48 -26.82
N GLU A 392 -17.31 3.60 -25.68
CA GLU A 392 -17.13 2.60 -24.64
C GLU A 392 -18.38 2.43 -23.76
N SER A 393 -19.26 3.44 -23.69
CA SER A 393 -20.54 3.37 -22.98
C SER A 393 -21.66 2.77 -23.85
N GLN A 394 -21.48 2.76 -25.17
CA GLN A 394 -22.46 2.25 -26.12
C GLN A 394 -22.43 0.72 -26.23
N HIS A 395 -23.60 0.13 -26.46
CA HIS A 395 -23.72 -1.31 -26.70
C HIS A 395 -23.00 -1.69 -28.00
N ALA A 396 -22.18 -2.73 -27.94
CA ALA A 396 -21.47 -3.29 -29.08
C ALA A 396 -21.81 -4.79 -29.24
N GLU A 397 -21.71 -5.31 -30.46
CA GLU A 397 -21.90 -6.74 -30.74
C GLU A 397 -20.80 -7.61 -30.12
N HIS A 398 -19.61 -7.04 -29.96
CA HIS A 398 -18.42 -7.68 -29.38
C HIS A 398 -17.89 -6.84 -28.23
N LEU A 399 -17.18 -7.47 -27.29
CA LEU A 399 -16.53 -6.76 -26.19
C LEU A 399 -15.56 -5.70 -26.73
N ARG A 400 -15.64 -4.49 -26.17
CA ARG A 400 -14.74 -3.38 -26.54
C ARG A 400 -13.36 -3.62 -25.95
N ILE A 401 -12.32 -3.32 -26.74
CA ILE A 401 -10.93 -3.33 -26.27
C ILE A 401 -10.54 -1.90 -25.90
N ILE A 402 -10.11 -1.69 -24.66
CA ILE A 402 -9.59 -0.42 -24.16
C ILE A 402 -8.10 -0.59 -23.90
N THR A 403 -7.28 0.28 -24.48
CA THR A 403 -5.82 0.23 -24.37
C THR A 403 -5.35 1.00 -23.14
N ILE A 404 -4.52 0.36 -22.33
CA ILE A 404 -3.87 0.98 -21.17
C ILE A 404 -2.35 0.93 -21.43
N ASP A 405 -1.71 2.08 -21.38
CA ASP A 405 -0.28 2.25 -21.70
C ASP A 405 0.60 1.80 -20.53
N VAL A 406 0.59 0.50 -20.25
CA VAL A 406 1.34 -0.15 -19.18
C VAL A 406 1.75 -1.55 -19.60
N SER A 407 2.80 -2.08 -18.97
CA SER A 407 3.20 -3.47 -19.15
C SER A 407 2.17 -4.45 -18.54
N PRO A 408 2.09 -5.71 -19.03
CA PRO A 408 1.15 -6.69 -18.48
C PRO A 408 1.30 -6.95 -16.97
N PRO A 409 2.52 -7.05 -16.39
CA PRO A 409 2.69 -7.18 -14.94
C PRO A 409 2.10 -6.01 -14.14
N VAL A 410 2.25 -4.79 -14.65
CA VAL A 410 1.71 -3.57 -14.02
C VAL A 410 0.19 -3.55 -14.10
N LEU A 411 -0.40 -3.92 -15.26
CA LEU A 411 -1.85 -4.03 -15.38
C LEU A 411 -2.43 -5.09 -14.45
N GLU A 412 -1.75 -6.22 -14.24
CA GLU A 412 -2.18 -7.25 -13.28
C GLU A 412 -2.18 -6.74 -11.84
N LEU A 413 -1.22 -5.91 -11.45
CA LEU A 413 -1.19 -5.27 -10.13
C LEU A 413 -2.33 -4.25 -9.97
N VAL A 414 -2.60 -3.44 -11.00
CA VAL A 414 -3.74 -2.51 -11.03
C VAL A 414 -5.06 -3.27 -10.93
N LEU A 415 -5.23 -4.35 -11.70
CA LEU A 415 -6.44 -5.18 -11.64
C LEU A 415 -6.58 -5.88 -10.28
N THR A 416 -5.48 -6.36 -9.71
CA THR A 416 -5.46 -6.93 -8.35
C THR A 416 -5.96 -5.91 -7.32
N TYR A 417 -5.55 -4.65 -7.43
CA TYR A 417 -6.06 -3.56 -6.61
C TYR A 417 -7.56 -3.35 -6.82
N LEU A 418 -8.01 -3.22 -8.07
CA LEU A 418 -9.42 -2.99 -8.37
C LEU A 418 -10.32 -4.10 -7.82
N TYR A 419 -9.90 -5.36 -7.94
CA TYR A 419 -10.70 -6.52 -7.49
C TYR A 419 -10.58 -6.84 -5.99
N ILE A 420 -9.40 -6.66 -5.39
CA ILE A 420 -9.07 -7.24 -4.07
C ILE A 420 -8.48 -6.19 -3.10
N GLU A 421 -8.31 -4.93 -3.51
CA GLU A 421 -7.76 -3.82 -2.73
C GLU A 421 -6.28 -3.94 -2.34
N ASN A 422 -5.72 -5.15 -2.22
CA ASN A 422 -4.41 -5.38 -1.63
C ASN A 422 -3.41 -6.05 -2.59
N PRO A 423 -2.86 -5.32 -3.58
CA PRO A 423 -1.78 -5.84 -4.41
C PRO A 423 -0.47 -5.85 -3.63
N ILE A 424 0.30 -6.94 -3.75
CA ILE A 424 1.70 -6.96 -3.33
C ILE A 424 2.50 -6.37 -4.48
N ILE A 425 3.04 -5.16 -4.30
CA ILE A 425 3.75 -4.42 -5.36
C ILE A 425 5.24 -4.79 -5.26
N PRO A 426 5.79 -5.55 -6.22
CA PRO A 426 7.22 -5.82 -6.27
C PRO A 426 7.96 -4.52 -6.58
N LEU A 427 9.15 -4.38 -6.00
CA LEU A 427 9.95 -3.17 -6.10
C LEU A 427 10.24 -2.78 -7.57
N GLN A 428 10.61 -3.76 -8.39
CA GLN A 428 10.89 -3.59 -9.82
C GLN A 428 9.72 -3.00 -10.64
N HIS A 429 8.49 -3.06 -10.13
CA HIS A 429 7.30 -2.50 -10.80
C HIS A 429 6.72 -1.29 -10.04
N ALA A 430 7.32 -0.89 -8.92
CA ALA A 430 6.70 0.07 -8.03
C ALA A 430 6.60 1.47 -8.64
N LEU A 431 7.60 1.90 -9.42
CA LEU A 431 7.56 3.17 -10.17
C LEU A 431 6.50 3.13 -11.27
N ASP A 432 6.46 2.07 -12.08
CA ASP A 432 5.44 1.93 -13.14
C ASP A 432 4.03 1.89 -12.57
N VAL A 433 3.82 1.18 -11.45
CA VAL A 433 2.53 1.16 -10.75
C VAL A 433 2.18 2.54 -10.20
N LEU A 434 3.15 3.32 -9.74
CA LEU A 434 2.93 4.69 -9.27
C LEU A 434 2.39 5.59 -10.41
N TYR A 435 3.00 5.54 -11.58
CA TYR A 435 2.54 6.27 -12.77
C TYR A 435 1.19 5.76 -13.27
N ALA A 436 1.01 4.43 -13.35
CA ALA A 436 -0.25 3.83 -13.76
C ALA A 436 -1.41 4.19 -12.82
N ALA A 437 -1.16 4.22 -11.51
CA ALA A 437 -2.14 4.61 -10.51
C ALA A 437 -2.53 6.09 -10.65
N ASP A 438 -1.58 6.98 -10.92
CA ASP A 438 -1.87 8.39 -11.17
C ASP A 438 -2.71 8.58 -12.45
N MET A 439 -2.29 7.97 -13.56
CA MET A 439 -3.00 8.00 -14.85
C MET A 439 -4.46 7.52 -14.71
N LEU A 440 -4.69 6.49 -13.91
CA LEU A 440 -6.01 5.90 -13.68
C LEU A 440 -6.77 6.55 -12.51
N PHE A 441 -6.26 7.62 -11.90
CA PHE A 441 -6.86 8.28 -10.73
C PHE A 441 -7.17 7.30 -9.57
N LEU A 442 -6.16 6.51 -9.19
CA LEU A 442 -6.22 5.52 -8.11
C LEU A 442 -5.31 5.96 -6.94
N ASP A 443 -5.72 6.99 -6.20
CA ASP A 443 -4.90 7.62 -5.15
C ASP A 443 -4.41 6.66 -4.06
N ALA A 444 -5.25 5.71 -3.65
CA ALA A 444 -4.87 4.70 -2.65
C ALA A 444 -3.83 3.72 -3.19
N LEU A 445 -3.90 3.32 -4.47
CA LEU A 445 -2.88 2.50 -5.12
C LEU A 445 -1.57 3.28 -5.28
N LYS A 446 -1.66 4.55 -5.69
CA LYS A 446 -0.51 5.47 -5.78
C LYS A 446 0.20 5.59 -4.43
N THR A 447 -0.56 5.71 -3.35
CA THR A 447 -0.01 5.73 -1.98
C THR A 447 0.69 4.43 -1.62
N LYS A 448 0.11 3.26 -1.97
CA LYS A 448 0.72 1.94 -1.73
C LYS A 448 2.01 1.75 -2.52
N ALA A 449 2.06 2.21 -3.78
CA ALA A 449 3.26 2.18 -4.61
C ALA A 449 4.38 3.05 -3.99
N ALA A 450 4.05 4.27 -3.56
CA ALA A 450 5.00 5.15 -2.87
C ALA A 450 5.50 4.56 -1.55
N GLN A 451 4.64 3.87 -0.79
CA GLN A 451 5.04 3.14 0.41
C GLN A 451 6.02 2.01 0.07
N ALA A 452 5.76 1.24 -0.99
CA ALA A 452 6.65 0.17 -1.44
C ALA A 452 8.05 0.68 -1.83
N ILE A 453 8.14 1.81 -2.55
CA ILE A 453 9.41 2.45 -2.92
C ILE A 453 10.15 2.94 -1.67
N SER A 454 9.46 3.70 -0.82
CA SER A 454 10.07 4.34 0.36
C SER A 454 10.48 3.38 1.49
N ALA A 455 10.05 2.12 1.44
CA ALA A 455 10.38 1.10 2.44
C ALA A 455 11.88 0.72 2.44
N LEU A 456 12.61 1.01 1.36
CA LEU A 456 14.04 0.72 1.20
C LEU A 456 14.97 1.56 2.09
N GLY A 457 14.53 2.74 2.52
CA GLY A 457 15.42 3.81 3.01
C GLY A 457 15.77 3.70 4.49
N ASN A 458 15.79 2.50 5.06
CA ASN A 458 16.07 2.31 6.46
C ASN A 458 17.58 2.05 6.69
N PRO A 459 18.28 2.90 7.46
CA PRO A 459 19.74 2.80 7.63
C PRO A 459 20.20 1.59 8.44
N THR A 460 19.29 0.79 9.02
CA THR A 460 19.64 -0.43 9.75
C THR A 460 19.85 -1.65 8.85
N THR A 461 19.56 -1.56 7.55
CA THR A 461 19.56 -2.70 6.63
C THR A 461 20.68 -2.71 5.59
N ILE A 462 21.52 -1.67 5.51
CA ILE A 462 22.55 -1.55 4.48
C ILE A 462 23.87 -2.12 5.00
N THR A 463 23.91 -3.42 5.22
CA THR A 463 25.17 -4.16 5.24
C THR A 463 25.00 -5.36 4.32
N THR A 464 25.16 -5.12 3.02
CA THR A 464 25.69 -6.00 1.97
C THR A 464 25.10 -5.61 0.62
N THR A 465 25.91 -4.91 -0.18
CA THR A 465 26.01 -4.91 -1.66
C THR A 465 26.53 -3.54 -2.13
N THR A 466 27.72 -3.17 -1.67
CA THR A 466 28.51 -2.14 -2.36
C THR A 466 29.33 -2.83 -3.44
N THR A 467 28.97 -2.52 -4.68
CA THR A 467 29.72 -2.73 -5.91
C THR A 467 31.17 -2.30 -5.71
N THR A 468 32.10 -3.25 -5.68
CA THR A 468 33.53 -2.96 -5.80
C THR A 468 33.97 -3.30 -7.22
N THR A 469 34.02 -2.28 -8.06
CA THR A 469 34.93 -2.28 -9.21
C THR A 469 36.35 -2.30 -8.67
N THR A 470 37.03 -3.45 -8.70
CA THR A 470 38.48 -3.49 -8.56
C THR A 470 39.12 -4.28 -9.69
N THR A 471 40.07 -3.60 -10.31
CA THR A 471 40.99 -4.07 -11.33
C THR A 471 41.84 -5.24 -10.85
N ASP A 472 41.73 -6.33 -11.61
CA ASP A 472 42.68 -7.41 -11.90
C ASP A 472 44.10 -7.31 -11.29
N THR A 473 44.48 -8.30 -10.45
CA THR A 473 45.84 -8.91 -10.39
C THR A 473 45.90 -10.16 -9.49
N SER A 474 45.76 -11.35 -10.10
CA SER A 474 46.54 -12.60 -9.90
C SER A 474 46.70 -13.33 -8.52
N PRO A 475 47.00 -14.66 -8.50
CA PRO A 475 46.24 -15.66 -7.72
C PRO A 475 47.02 -16.44 -6.64
N GLN A 476 46.33 -17.09 -5.69
CA GLN A 476 46.82 -18.32 -5.01
C GLN A 476 45.72 -19.18 -4.33
N HIS A 477 45.73 -20.48 -4.71
CA HIS A 477 45.16 -21.73 -4.11
C HIS A 477 44.87 -21.72 -2.58
N THR A 478 43.91 -22.41 -1.92
CA THR A 478 43.04 -23.64 -2.07
C THR A 478 42.25 -23.85 -0.74
N PRO A 479 41.44 -24.92 -0.46
CA PRO A 479 40.23 -25.42 -1.14
C PRO A 479 39.02 -25.75 -0.20
N LYS A 480 37.81 -25.73 -0.79
CA LYS A 480 36.63 -26.63 -0.60
C LYS A 480 36.01 -26.89 0.79
N SER A 481 34.73 -26.52 0.91
CA SER A 481 33.65 -27.43 1.32
C SER A 481 32.44 -27.26 0.38
N GLN A 482 31.91 -28.39 -0.08
CA GLN A 482 30.95 -28.52 -1.17
C GLN A 482 29.50 -28.41 -0.66
N GLN A 483 28.71 -27.51 -1.23
CA GLN A 483 27.27 -27.68 -1.35
C GLN A 483 26.90 -27.68 -2.84
N VAL A 484 26.12 -28.68 -3.22
CA VAL A 484 25.68 -28.97 -4.58
C VAL A 484 24.51 -28.03 -4.90
N VAL A 485 24.72 -27.11 -5.83
CA VAL A 485 23.66 -26.29 -6.46
C VAL A 485 23.49 -26.75 -7.91
N SER A 486 22.24 -26.98 -8.30
CA SER A 486 21.83 -27.35 -9.65
C SER A 486 22.12 -26.23 -10.67
N PRO A 487 22.51 -26.52 -11.93
CA PRO A 487 23.06 -25.51 -12.83
C PRO A 487 21.98 -24.88 -13.73
N ASN A 488 20.98 -24.21 -13.18
CA ASN A 488 20.05 -23.42 -14.01
C ASN A 488 19.34 -22.23 -13.35
N ASP A 489 19.70 -21.84 -12.13
CA ASP A 489 19.20 -20.60 -11.53
C ASP A 489 20.30 -19.54 -11.70
N ASN A 490 20.20 -18.73 -12.76
CA ASN A 490 20.86 -17.43 -12.76
C ASN A 490 20.21 -16.62 -11.63
N PRO A 491 20.94 -16.18 -10.60
CA PRO A 491 20.39 -15.21 -9.67
C PRO A 491 20.14 -13.94 -10.49
N VAL A 492 18.87 -13.60 -10.70
CA VAL A 492 18.50 -12.30 -11.24
C VAL A 492 18.98 -11.29 -10.21
N GLU A 493 20.06 -10.57 -10.52
CA GLU A 493 20.48 -9.42 -9.74
C GLU A 493 19.31 -8.42 -9.81
N ILE A 494 18.65 -8.21 -8.67
CA ILE A 494 17.58 -7.22 -8.56
C ILE A 494 18.27 -5.88 -8.70
N GLU A 495 18.13 -5.23 -9.86
CA GLU A 495 18.58 -3.86 -10.02
C GLU A 495 17.90 -3.00 -8.94
N PRO A 496 18.68 -2.32 -8.09
CA PRO A 496 18.10 -1.39 -7.12
C PRO A 496 17.38 -0.29 -7.89
N ILE A 497 16.21 0.14 -7.41
CA ILE A 497 15.51 1.29 -8.00
C ILE A 497 16.49 2.46 -8.10
N ASN A 498 16.65 3.00 -9.29
CA ASN A 498 17.45 4.19 -9.52
C ASN A 498 16.83 5.38 -8.76
N ILE A 499 17.62 5.98 -7.86
CA ILE A 499 17.15 7.08 -7.01
C ILE A 499 16.76 8.32 -7.83
N TYR A 500 17.41 8.54 -8.98
CA TYR A 500 17.08 9.65 -9.88
C TYR A 500 15.66 9.52 -10.43
N ASP A 501 15.27 8.32 -10.85
CA ASP A 501 13.90 8.03 -11.32
C ASP A 501 12.86 8.24 -10.20
N VAL A 502 13.22 7.94 -8.95
CA VAL A 502 12.36 8.20 -7.78
C VAL A 502 12.18 9.70 -7.58
N VAL A 503 13.23 10.50 -7.70
CA VAL A 503 13.13 11.97 -7.55
C VAL A 503 12.25 12.55 -8.65
N HIS A 504 12.46 12.17 -9.92
CA HIS A 504 11.63 12.61 -11.02
C HIS A 504 10.17 12.18 -10.84
N ALA A 505 9.90 10.93 -10.45
CA ALA A 505 8.54 10.47 -10.18
C ALA A 505 7.89 11.20 -8.99
N ALA A 506 8.65 11.48 -7.93
CA ALA A 506 8.17 12.24 -6.78
C ALA A 506 7.71 13.64 -7.19
N TRP A 507 8.50 14.28 -8.02
CA TRP A 507 8.26 15.59 -8.58
C TRP A 507 7.09 15.65 -9.56
N ASP A 508 7.07 14.76 -10.55
CA ASP A 508 6.07 14.73 -11.61
C ASP A 508 4.68 14.43 -11.05
N LEU A 509 4.63 13.50 -10.10
CA LEU A 509 3.40 13.04 -9.48
C LEU A 509 3.08 13.74 -8.16
N ARG A 510 3.93 14.69 -7.73
CA ARG A 510 3.81 15.48 -6.48
C ARG A 510 3.65 14.62 -5.22
N VAL A 511 4.45 13.57 -5.11
CA VAL A 511 4.42 12.62 -3.99
C VAL A 511 5.49 13.03 -2.97
N ARG A 512 5.12 13.93 -2.05
CA ARG A 512 6.01 14.45 -0.99
C ARG A 512 6.74 13.37 -0.19
N ARG A 513 6.09 12.22 0.04
CA ARG A 513 6.72 11.07 0.73
C ARG A 513 7.96 10.56 -0.01
N LEU A 514 7.94 10.56 -1.34
CA LEU A 514 9.06 10.13 -2.16
C LEU A 514 10.14 11.22 -2.25
N GLU A 515 9.76 12.50 -2.23
CA GLU A 515 10.71 13.63 -2.13
C GLU A 515 11.53 13.52 -0.83
N GLU A 516 10.85 13.42 0.31
CA GLU A 516 11.47 13.23 1.63
C GLU A 516 12.36 11.97 1.67
N PHE A 517 11.86 10.87 1.11
CA PHE A 517 12.61 9.62 1.03
C PHE A 517 13.89 9.76 0.20
N ALA A 518 13.79 10.37 -0.99
CA ALA A 518 14.89 10.48 -1.91
C ALA A 518 15.96 11.46 -1.41
N ALA A 519 15.55 12.61 -0.87
CA ALA A 519 16.48 13.55 -0.23
C ALA A 519 17.20 12.89 0.96
N ARG A 520 16.48 12.14 1.80
CA ARG A 520 17.09 11.38 2.90
C ARG A 520 18.06 10.32 2.38
N TYR A 521 17.69 9.55 1.37
CA TYR A 521 18.56 8.54 0.79
C TYR A 521 19.86 9.16 0.24
N LEU A 522 19.74 10.23 -0.56
CA LEU A 522 20.88 10.96 -1.10
C LEU A 522 21.77 11.55 0.00
N ALA A 523 21.21 12.07 1.09
CA ALA A 523 22.01 12.57 2.23
C ALA A 523 22.82 11.48 2.96
N TYR A 524 22.27 10.27 3.06
CA TYR A 524 22.94 9.13 3.71
C TYR A 524 24.03 8.48 2.84
N HIS A 525 23.94 8.68 1.52
CA HIS A 525 24.85 8.13 0.52
C HIS A 525 25.57 9.22 -0.28
N LEU A 526 25.63 10.45 0.25
CA LEU A 526 26.08 11.62 -0.50
C LEU A 526 27.50 11.44 -1.03
N GLU A 527 28.34 10.72 -0.29
CA GLU A 527 29.70 10.34 -0.70
C GLU A 527 29.77 9.68 -2.08
N ASP A 528 28.75 8.88 -2.43
CA ASP A 528 28.69 8.11 -3.66
C ASP A 528 28.12 8.93 -4.83
N TYR A 529 27.27 9.93 -4.54
CA TYR A 529 26.51 10.69 -5.56
C TYR A 529 27.06 12.10 -5.84
N ILE A 530 27.83 12.71 -4.93
CA ILE A 530 28.20 14.13 -5.03
C ILE A 530 29.04 14.49 -6.25
N ASP A 531 29.80 13.53 -6.78
CA ASP A 531 30.62 13.69 -7.97
C ASP A 531 30.00 13.06 -9.24
N ASP A 532 28.77 12.53 -9.13
CA ASP A 532 28.02 11.93 -10.25
C ASP A 532 27.46 13.03 -11.17
N PRO A 533 27.71 12.99 -12.50
CA PRO A 533 27.11 13.94 -13.44
C PRO A 533 25.58 13.95 -13.41
N ASP A 534 24.93 12.81 -13.20
CA ASP A 534 23.46 12.73 -13.18
C ASP A 534 22.90 13.45 -11.94
N PHE A 535 23.62 13.41 -10.82
CA PHE A 535 23.29 14.20 -9.63
C PHE A 535 23.43 15.70 -9.90
N HIS A 536 24.45 16.13 -10.65
CA HIS A 536 24.63 17.54 -11.00
C HIS A 536 23.51 18.06 -11.91
N ASP A 537 23.06 17.23 -12.84
CA ASP A 537 21.92 17.53 -13.71
C ASP A 537 20.62 17.63 -12.92
N LEU A 538 20.40 16.72 -11.96
CA LEU A 538 19.27 16.77 -11.03
C LEU A 538 19.24 18.05 -10.19
N ILE A 539 20.38 18.47 -9.62
CA ILE A 539 20.49 19.73 -8.87
C ILE A 539 20.20 20.94 -9.76
N ARG A 540 20.66 20.92 -11.01
CA ARG A 540 20.36 21.98 -11.98
C ARG A 540 18.87 22.02 -12.34
N GLU A 541 18.23 20.87 -12.49
CA GLU A 541 16.78 20.80 -12.71
C GLU A 541 16.03 21.36 -11.50
N SER A 542 16.38 20.93 -10.28
CA SER A 542 15.78 21.44 -9.04
C SER A 542 15.89 22.96 -8.94
N ALA A 543 17.08 23.53 -9.19
CA ALA A 543 17.28 24.97 -9.23
C ALA A 543 16.43 25.68 -10.30
N SER A 544 16.18 25.03 -11.44
CA SER A 544 15.38 25.60 -12.54
C SER A 544 13.88 25.62 -12.25
N ARG A 545 13.37 24.66 -11.47
CA ARG A 545 11.95 24.53 -11.10
C ARG A 545 11.45 25.71 -10.27
N ILE A 546 12.35 26.38 -9.56
CA ILE A 546 12.07 27.49 -8.62
C ILE A 546 11.89 28.84 -9.33
N LYS A 547 12.31 28.99 -10.60
CA LYS A 547 12.23 30.26 -11.37
C LYS A 547 10.82 30.86 -11.56
N LYS A 548 9.75 30.17 -11.15
CA LYS A 548 8.36 30.67 -11.22
C LYS A 548 7.85 31.39 -9.96
N ARG A 549 8.65 31.58 -8.91
CA ARG A 549 8.30 32.44 -7.75
C ARG A 549 9.49 33.29 -7.30
N GLU A 550 9.26 34.59 -7.09
CA GLU A 550 10.25 35.61 -6.71
C GLU A 550 10.66 35.56 -5.22
N GLU A 551 10.59 34.41 -4.52
CA GLU A 551 10.58 34.41 -3.03
C GLU A 551 11.54 33.44 -2.31
N THR A 552 12.38 32.64 -2.98
CA THR A 552 13.37 31.79 -2.28
C THR A 552 14.72 31.76 -2.98
N ASP A 553 15.79 32.11 -2.25
CA ASP A 553 17.18 32.12 -2.73
C ASP A 553 17.84 30.72 -2.75
N SER A 554 17.14 29.67 -2.28
CA SER A 554 17.72 28.34 -2.04
C SER A 554 17.16 27.23 -2.96
N ILE A 555 17.93 26.15 -3.12
CA ILE A 555 17.56 24.96 -3.93
C ILE A 555 16.86 23.95 -3.03
N GLU A 556 15.55 23.74 -3.24
CA GLU A 556 14.68 22.88 -2.39
C GLU A 556 15.29 21.50 -2.11
N LEU A 557 15.68 20.75 -3.15
CA LEU A 557 16.26 19.41 -2.98
C LEU A 557 17.55 19.44 -2.16
N LEU A 558 18.36 20.49 -2.34
CA LEU A 558 19.63 20.62 -1.63
C LEU A 558 19.43 20.99 -0.16
N ASP A 559 18.45 21.83 0.14
CA ASP A 559 18.07 22.16 1.51
C ASP A 559 17.56 20.94 2.26
N ASP A 560 16.74 20.10 1.61
CA ASP A 560 16.29 18.83 2.18
C ASP A 560 17.46 17.88 2.42
N ILE A 561 18.41 17.78 1.48
CA ILE A 561 19.64 16.97 1.65
C ILE A 561 20.47 17.51 2.83
N ARG A 562 20.69 18.83 2.93
CA ARG A 562 21.42 19.47 4.05
C ARG A 562 20.73 19.21 5.39
N HIS A 563 19.40 19.27 5.42
CA HIS A 563 18.61 18.95 6.61
C HIS A 563 18.82 17.51 7.06
N TYR A 564 18.66 16.53 6.16
CA TYR A 564 18.85 15.11 6.49
C TYR A 564 20.32 14.74 6.77
N LEU A 565 21.27 15.43 6.14
CA LEU A 565 22.69 15.30 6.43
C LEU A 565 22.96 15.75 7.87
N SER A 566 22.43 16.90 8.27
CA SER A 566 22.52 17.39 9.65
C SER A 566 21.91 16.39 10.64
N ASP A 567 20.75 15.81 10.31
CA ASP A 567 20.07 14.80 11.14
C ASP A 567 20.87 13.48 11.27
N ARG A 568 21.52 13.02 10.19
CA ARG A 568 22.41 11.84 10.17
C ARG A 568 23.50 11.95 11.24
N PHE A 569 24.09 13.12 11.37
CA PHE A 569 25.13 13.38 12.37
C PHE A 569 24.54 13.78 13.73
N ARG A 570 23.38 14.47 13.79
CA ARG A 570 22.70 14.87 15.04
C ARG A 570 22.28 13.69 15.92
N LEU A 571 21.87 12.56 15.36
CA LEU A 571 21.51 11.34 16.12
C LEU A 571 22.71 10.73 16.89
N ARG A 572 23.95 11.14 16.60
CA ARG A 572 25.15 10.79 17.37
C ARG A 572 25.46 11.80 18.48
N PHE A 573 24.84 12.98 18.47
CA PHE A 573 25.03 14.05 19.47
C PHE A 573 23.76 14.25 20.30
N PRO A 574 23.59 13.56 21.45
CA PRO A 574 22.52 13.92 22.38
C PRO A 574 22.81 15.29 23.00
N ASP A 575 22.08 16.33 22.56
CA ASP A 575 21.84 17.67 23.15
C ASP A 575 22.85 18.16 24.22
N THR A 576 24.14 18.15 23.90
CA THR A 576 25.15 18.83 24.70
C THR A 576 26.10 19.55 23.74
N ARG A 577 26.00 20.89 23.72
CA ARG A 577 27.00 21.87 23.21
C ARG A 577 26.73 22.63 21.91
N LEU A 578 25.64 22.44 21.16
CA LEU A 578 25.42 23.31 19.98
C LEU A 578 25.03 24.76 20.33
N ASP A 579 24.42 25.00 21.49
CA ASP A 579 24.01 26.36 21.89
C ASP A 579 25.20 27.27 22.31
N GLN A 580 26.41 26.73 22.49
CA GLN A 580 27.58 27.52 22.91
C GLN A 580 28.54 27.88 21.77
N LEU A 581 28.39 27.30 20.57
CA LEU A 581 29.25 27.64 19.42
C LEU A 581 28.66 28.72 18.50
N MET A 582 27.40 29.13 18.70
CA MET A 582 26.78 30.22 17.94
C MET A 582 26.90 31.61 18.60
N GLU A 583 27.50 31.73 19.80
CA GLU A 583 27.67 33.02 20.51
C GLU A 583 29.12 33.53 20.58
N VAL A 584 30.00 33.12 19.65
CA VAL A 584 31.34 33.74 19.52
C VAL A 584 31.44 34.50 18.21
N GLY A 585 30.77 35.65 18.18
CA GLY A 585 30.84 36.63 17.10
C GLY A 585 30.04 37.87 17.48
N ASP A 586 30.62 38.73 18.32
CA ASP A 586 30.66 40.20 18.12
C ASP A 586 31.08 40.95 19.42
N GLU A 587 32.29 41.51 19.31
CA GLU A 587 32.87 42.74 19.86
C GLU A 587 32.45 43.37 21.23
N GLU A 588 33.50 43.55 22.04
CA GLU A 588 33.90 44.73 22.83
C GLU A 588 32.86 45.80 23.26
N GLY A 589 32.83 46.04 24.59
CA GLY A 589 32.86 47.41 25.12
C GLY A 589 31.77 47.76 26.16
N GLY A 590 32.20 48.16 27.36
CA GLY A 590 31.39 49.04 28.21
C GLY A 590 31.27 48.65 29.69
N GLN A 591 31.83 49.51 30.55
CA GLN A 591 31.76 49.48 32.01
C GLN A 591 30.34 49.75 32.55
N GLY A 592 30.05 49.23 33.76
CA GLY A 592 29.30 49.98 34.77
C GLY A 592 28.24 49.23 35.58
N GLY A 593 28.52 49.03 36.89
CA GLY A 593 27.62 49.36 38.01
C GLY A 593 26.41 48.47 38.33
N GLU A 594 26.41 47.94 39.58
CA GLU A 594 25.31 47.86 40.58
C GLU A 594 23.88 47.47 40.08
N ASP A 595 23.12 46.56 40.67
CA ASP A 595 22.73 46.51 42.08
C ASP A 595 21.78 45.31 42.37
N ALA A 596 21.58 45.03 43.67
CA ALA A 596 20.39 44.44 44.31
C ALA A 596 19.97 42.97 43.99
N THR A 597 20.34 41.99 44.82
CA THR A 597 19.62 41.51 46.04
C THR A 597 18.25 40.85 45.84
N GLY A 598 18.14 39.59 46.27
CA GLY A 598 17.08 39.18 47.21
C GLY A 598 16.10 38.12 46.73
N THR A 599 16.24 36.90 47.25
CA THR A 599 15.36 36.31 48.29
C THR A 599 15.04 34.83 48.05
N GLY A 600 15.11 34.05 49.14
CA GLY A 600 14.05 33.07 49.42
C GLY A 600 14.37 31.59 49.28
N ARG A 601 15.11 31.03 50.25
CA ARG A 601 15.09 29.60 50.63
C ARG A 601 13.67 29.12 51.03
N LYS A 602 13.42 27.81 50.90
CA LYS A 602 13.08 26.82 51.95
C LYS A 602 12.70 25.48 51.30
N ASP A 603 13.50 24.43 51.46
CA ASP A 603 13.50 23.42 52.55
C ASP A 603 12.51 22.26 52.26
N GLU A 604 13.01 21.03 52.12
CA GLU A 604 12.71 19.93 53.05
C GLU A 604 13.52 18.66 52.68
N GLU A 605 14.47 18.32 53.54
CA GLU A 605 15.09 17.00 53.66
C GLU A 605 14.24 16.13 54.61
N ALA A 606 14.18 14.82 54.35
CA ALA A 606 13.95 13.82 55.38
C ALA A 606 14.86 12.60 55.15
N SER A 607 15.85 12.49 56.04
CA SER A 607 16.76 11.35 56.20
C SER A 607 16.19 10.37 57.23
N VAL A 608 16.33 9.06 56.98
CA VAL A 608 16.36 8.01 58.00
C VAL A 608 17.49 7.04 57.64
N GLY A 609 18.42 6.83 58.58
CA GLY A 609 19.59 5.98 58.44
C GLY A 609 19.61 4.74 59.33
N GLY A 610 20.67 3.94 59.18
CA GLY A 610 21.10 2.84 60.06
C GLY A 610 21.67 1.67 59.26
N HIS A 611 22.98 1.62 58.94
CA HIS A 611 24.11 1.02 59.68
C HIS A 611 24.13 -0.51 59.81
N GLY A 612 25.20 -1.11 59.24
CA GLY A 612 25.91 -2.25 59.85
C GLY A 612 26.13 -3.47 58.96
N GLU A 613 27.29 -3.57 58.29
CA GLU A 613 28.35 -4.57 58.57
C GLU A 613 29.43 -4.55 57.48
N GLY A 614 30.69 -4.57 57.89
CA GLY A 614 31.85 -4.68 57.01
C GLY A 614 32.80 -5.75 57.52
N VAL A 615 33.51 -6.43 56.60
CA VAL A 615 34.75 -7.16 56.91
C VAL A 615 35.73 -7.06 55.73
N ALA A 616 36.85 -6.40 56.05
CA ALA A 616 38.25 -6.56 55.64
C ALA A 616 38.67 -6.85 54.18
N ALA A 617 39.66 -6.04 53.78
CA ALA A 617 40.42 -6.06 52.54
C ALA A 617 41.51 -7.13 52.48
N GLU A 618 41.79 -7.60 51.26
CA GLU A 618 43.12 -8.08 50.85
C GLU A 618 43.52 -7.39 49.54
N ARG A 619 44.70 -6.77 49.56
CA ARG A 619 45.34 -6.12 48.40
C ARG A 619 46.15 -7.16 47.60
N GLY A 620 45.96 -7.15 46.28
CA GLY A 620 47.06 -7.36 45.33
C GLY A 620 46.77 -8.22 44.11
N ARG A 621 46.49 -7.61 42.95
CA ARG A 621 47.42 -7.40 41.82
C ARG A 621 46.67 -6.98 40.55
N GLY A 622 47.27 -6.03 39.84
CA GLY A 622 46.70 -5.20 38.78
C GLY A 622 45.98 -5.90 37.62
N LEU A 623 44.90 -5.24 37.20
CA LEU A 623 44.45 -5.16 35.82
C LEU A 623 44.29 -3.67 35.52
N GLN A 624 44.99 -3.19 34.50
CA GLN A 624 44.88 -1.82 34.01
C GLN A 624 43.43 -1.55 33.58
N SER A 625 42.84 -0.51 34.14
CA SER A 625 41.63 0.12 33.63
C SER A 625 42.03 0.99 32.44
N GLU A 626 41.79 0.53 31.22
CA GLU A 626 41.71 1.42 30.07
C GLU A 626 40.38 2.18 30.16
N GLU A 627 40.46 3.50 30.15
CA GLU A 627 39.34 4.43 30.23
C GLU A 627 38.51 4.36 28.93
N PRO A 628 37.15 4.31 29.00
CA PRO A 628 36.29 4.26 27.81
C PRO A 628 36.00 5.65 27.20
N ASP A 629 36.47 6.75 27.80
CA ASP A 629 36.07 8.11 27.44
C ASP A 629 36.89 8.72 26.27
N THR A 630 38.07 8.20 25.97
CA THR A 630 38.92 8.75 24.89
C THR A 630 38.49 8.29 23.50
N VAL A 631 37.97 7.07 23.37
CA VAL A 631 37.53 6.49 22.09
C VAL A 631 36.23 7.13 21.59
N THR A 632 35.38 7.59 22.51
CA THR A 632 34.10 8.25 22.18
C THR A 632 34.34 9.69 21.72
N GLU A 633 35.20 10.46 22.39
CA GLU A 633 35.57 11.83 21.97
C GLU A 633 36.20 11.88 20.56
N ASP A 634 37.07 10.92 20.23
CA ASP A 634 37.70 10.85 18.90
C ASP A 634 36.69 10.51 17.78
N ALA A 635 35.70 9.66 18.06
CA ALA A 635 34.64 9.33 17.10
C ALA A 635 33.72 10.53 16.82
N PHE A 636 33.38 11.31 17.86
CA PHE A 636 32.56 12.52 17.71
C PHE A 636 33.27 13.63 16.93
N ALA A 637 34.57 13.83 17.18
CA ALA A 637 35.38 14.78 16.43
C ALA A 637 35.52 14.38 14.96
N SER A 638 35.73 13.09 14.69
CA SER A 638 35.80 12.55 13.32
C SER A 638 34.49 12.76 12.56
N ASP A 639 33.34 12.51 13.20
CA ASP A 639 32.02 12.68 12.58
C ASP A 639 31.70 14.15 12.28
N ALA A 640 32.08 15.08 13.15
CA ALA A 640 31.93 16.52 12.90
C ALA A 640 32.79 17.00 11.73
N ILE A 641 34.02 16.48 11.60
CA ILE A 641 34.92 16.78 10.47
C ILE A 641 34.33 16.21 9.18
N HIS A 642 33.79 14.99 9.20
CA HIS A 642 33.16 14.37 8.03
C HIS A 642 31.94 15.16 7.57
N HIS A 643 31.09 15.59 8.51
CA HIS A 643 29.94 16.44 8.20
C HIS A 643 30.35 17.74 7.50
N GLN A 644 31.35 18.44 8.05
CA GLN A 644 31.85 19.68 7.45
C GLN A 644 32.43 19.44 6.05
N LEU A 645 33.21 18.37 5.88
CA LEU A 645 33.78 18.01 4.57
C LEU A 645 32.70 17.79 3.50
N LEU A 646 31.59 17.16 3.85
CA LEU A 646 30.47 16.94 2.93
C LEU A 646 29.75 18.25 2.57
N LEU A 647 29.61 19.17 3.53
CA LEU A 647 29.08 20.50 3.26
C LEU A 647 30.00 21.30 2.33
N ASP A 648 31.31 21.29 2.59
CA ASP A 648 32.31 21.96 1.75
C ASP A 648 32.28 21.41 0.31
N LYS A 649 32.13 20.09 0.15
CA LYS A 649 31.96 19.47 -1.18
C LYS A 649 30.68 19.91 -1.90
N ILE A 650 29.59 20.14 -1.16
CA ILE A 650 28.35 20.67 -1.74
C ILE A 650 28.60 22.09 -2.28
N GLU A 651 29.31 22.93 -1.51
CA GLU A 651 29.66 24.29 -1.92
C GLU A 651 30.55 24.29 -3.17
N ASP A 652 31.61 23.47 -3.18
CA ASP A 652 32.49 23.28 -4.34
C ASP A 652 31.72 22.81 -5.58
N MET A 653 30.73 21.93 -5.41
CA MET A 653 29.85 21.49 -6.49
C MET A 653 28.99 22.65 -7.01
N LEU A 654 28.37 23.44 -6.13
CA LEU A 654 27.55 24.59 -6.54
C LEU A 654 28.37 25.64 -7.29
N GLU A 655 29.59 25.93 -6.84
CA GLU A 655 30.52 26.82 -7.54
C GLU A 655 30.84 26.31 -8.96
N ARG A 656 31.15 25.01 -9.09
CA ARG A 656 31.39 24.36 -10.39
C ARG A 656 30.17 24.48 -11.32
N LEU A 657 28.97 24.31 -10.77
CA LEU A 657 27.70 24.39 -11.51
C LEU A 657 27.22 25.82 -11.78
N LYS A 658 27.90 26.83 -11.23
CA LYS A 658 27.52 28.26 -11.32
C LYS A 658 26.11 28.53 -10.78
N LEU A 659 25.74 27.80 -9.74
CA LEU A 659 24.49 27.99 -9.01
C LEU A 659 24.80 28.76 -7.72
N SER A 660 23.95 29.71 -7.33
CA SER A 660 24.03 30.34 -6.01
C SER A 660 23.41 29.41 -4.97
N ALA A 661 24.06 29.30 -3.82
CA ALA A 661 23.63 28.49 -2.67
C ALA A 661 22.36 29.01 -2.01
#